data_AF-A0A366HPF9-F1
#
_entry.id   AF-A0A366HPF9-F1
#
_cell.length_a   1.000
_cell.length_b   1.000
_cell.length_c   1.000
_cell.angle_alpha   90.00
_cell.angle_beta   90.00
_cell.angle_gamma   90.00
#
_symmetry.space_group_name_H-M   'P 1'
#
loop_
_entity.id
_entity.type
_entity.pdbx_description
1 polymer ?
#
loop_
_entity_poly.entity_id
_entity_poly.type
_entity_poly.pdbx_seq_one_letter_code
_entity_poly.pdbx_strand_id
1 'polypeptide(L)'
;MANELTGDYEAVLQVSVRQVNGLLATLHQNGDIPQRSPSLPHVIAYMIGQGTTEPGPSPGIGGLHTWIAGQKLWQDSGTFKVYRENAVKVAAPGVASRLSEAIIAIQESIPGLIMQSDLHGKVEVQVSSPTISLGPRADSEVMVRASIRARYLPAPGTATLPDPIHGDVNIAYEVSPATNPQGQRVLKVTPSGSDSKVYFERHAGTSTSAAESDKISGELRKLVRGKLRPLDLVISQDFPFAAFKGMGDAIALPMQMSGGVAPSAGLGTIQNLFLGGSEYAIAVSKDHIGALLAPLMDSVKASLSAFRINVTILFVSGTYHASFSSGPALAWKAGTIEISGNVALTTSSALPNGFVSFKQSVTLELHAPTQTVTLKAAGDPVVDESWFISHNTAVGAVKSAIANALASASPQVNATFASIRARFNGGLKSFDDSAEARFDAVEITPHGIVIRGSVTTRYHYAPIVDVRETPDGKSFSALHSWIPGGRVDRFIWTWVKEHQIPWFGEVKQRVEEHRFLLTKPAEAQSLSRVCLKIEGTQLDANGVEQPIVAGRTCQVSEREPILVQPPWWEIVYLPIWLPRPPEQFLEEIIAGYVNVLGERGPSAGRGINTLVRFASLEVETPMRVIQKALQATGNRIHPLSVVWVLPAGTFQRASYREIESRLRELEGDFPVSVELAEDMDGGWSRTFAAGDVPATFLLNARGEFVWKQEQEGNLDEMVQVLQYHLTPALAPAFKPLSLALQRGAAVPDFEFEDQHGTVHALHRFRGREVLLLFWQSWSSPCRKELQRCQRLHADGGKDGEKLEIIAVHGGPDPEAIHEASRESGARFLLTQDGEHRIARMFGVRCWPTAVRIGRDGALREATFGLVPEREMEPAGKATPKEAL
;
A
#
# COMPACT_ATOMS: atom_id res chain seq x y z
N MET A 1 -4.96 21.25 -44.94
CA MET A 1 -4.17 20.00 -44.91
C MET A 1 -3.95 19.65 -43.46
N ALA A 2 -4.07 18.37 -43.11
CA ALA A 2 -3.81 17.91 -41.75
C ALA A 2 -2.44 18.39 -41.27
N ASN A 3 -2.44 19.00 -40.09
CA ASN A 3 -1.23 19.46 -39.44
C ASN A 3 -0.52 18.24 -38.83
N GLU A 4 0.80 18.16 -38.98
CA GLU A 4 1.59 17.03 -38.48
C GLU A 4 1.47 16.79 -36.97
N LEU A 5 1.18 17.81 -36.16
CA LEU A 5 1.03 17.64 -34.71
C LEU A 5 -0.36 17.15 -34.29
N THR A 6 -1.42 17.78 -34.78
CA THR A 6 -2.79 17.58 -34.29
C THR A 6 -3.70 16.92 -35.32
N GLY A 7 -3.20 16.59 -36.50
CA GLY A 7 -4.01 16.18 -37.64
C GLY A 7 -4.94 17.32 -38.07
N ASP A 8 -6.22 17.01 -38.27
CA ASP A 8 -7.24 18.02 -38.56
C ASP A 8 -7.87 18.63 -37.29
N TYR A 9 -7.42 18.24 -36.10
CA TYR A 9 -7.99 18.72 -34.83
C TYR A 9 -7.28 19.99 -34.34
N GLU A 10 -8.00 20.80 -33.55
CA GLU A 10 -7.46 22.03 -32.98
C GLU A 10 -6.42 21.76 -31.89
N ALA A 11 -6.65 20.70 -31.10
CA ALA A 11 -5.72 20.23 -30.09
C ALA A 11 -5.81 18.71 -29.90
N VAL A 12 -4.74 18.10 -29.39
CA VAL A 12 -4.67 16.67 -29.06
C VAL A 12 -3.99 16.52 -27.71
N LEU A 13 -4.61 15.78 -26.79
CA LEU A 13 -4.02 15.33 -25.52
C LEU A 13 -3.49 13.91 -25.71
N GLN A 14 -2.21 13.69 -25.44
CA GLN A 14 -1.62 12.35 -25.36
C GLN A 14 -1.38 12.00 -23.89
N VAL A 15 -1.83 10.82 -23.46
CA VAL A 15 -1.58 10.30 -22.11
C VAL A 15 -0.89 8.96 -22.25
N SER A 16 0.20 8.74 -21.51
CA SER A 16 0.88 7.44 -21.52
C SER A 16 -0.04 6.35 -20.97
N VAL A 17 -0.01 5.17 -21.58
CA VAL A 17 -0.69 3.95 -21.08
C VAL A 17 -0.22 3.64 -19.66
N ARG A 18 1.06 3.90 -19.39
CA ARG A 18 1.66 3.79 -18.06
C ARG A 18 0.91 4.66 -17.04
N GLN A 19 0.70 5.94 -17.32
CA GLN A 19 -0.05 6.83 -16.43
C GLN A 19 -1.49 6.36 -16.19
N VAL A 20 -2.15 5.82 -17.22
CA VAL A 20 -3.50 5.24 -17.06
C VAL A 20 -3.47 4.04 -16.12
N ASN A 21 -2.47 3.16 -16.24
CA ASN A 21 -2.29 2.03 -15.33
C ASN A 21 -2.01 2.49 -13.88
N GLY A 22 -1.26 3.57 -13.68
CA GLY A 22 -1.08 4.21 -12.36
C GLY A 22 -2.40 4.70 -11.76
N LEU A 23 -3.29 5.29 -12.56
CA LEU A 23 -4.63 5.69 -12.10
C LEU A 23 -5.53 4.48 -11.75
N LEU A 24 -5.47 3.40 -12.54
CA LEU A 24 -6.17 2.15 -12.23
C LEU A 24 -5.65 1.50 -10.94
N ALA A 25 -4.36 1.64 -10.65
CA ALA A 25 -3.76 1.20 -9.41
C ALA A 25 -4.37 1.92 -8.19
N THR A 26 -4.66 3.22 -8.31
CA THR A 26 -5.38 3.98 -7.28
C THR A 26 -6.82 3.48 -7.06
N LEU A 27 -7.52 3.07 -8.12
CA LEU A 27 -8.86 2.47 -7.98
C LEU A 27 -8.84 1.14 -7.23
N HIS A 28 -7.86 0.29 -7.53
CA HIS A 28 -7.64 -0.98 -6.83
C HIS A 28 -7.34 -0.75 -5.34
N GLN A 29 -6.53 0.27 -5.04
CA GLN A 29 -6.24 0.67 -3.67
C GLN A 29 -7.49 1.13 -2.90
N ASN A 30 -8.43 1.82 -3.56
CA ASN A 30 -9.67 2.30 -2.93
C ASN A 30 -10.64 1.16 -2.56
N GLY A 31 -10.45 -0.06 -3.07
CA GLY A 31 -11.35 -1.20 -2.89
C GLY A 31 -11.55 -1.67 -1.44
N ASP A 32 -10.69 -1.27 -0.50
CA ASP A 32 -10.80 -1.62 0.92
C ASP A 32 -11.36 -0.48 1.81
N ILE A 33 -11.77 0.64 1.19
CA ILE A 33 -12.31 1.81 1.90
C ILE A 33 -13.83 1.87 1.63
N PRO A 34 -14.67 1.63 2.65
CA PRO A 34 -16.12 1.77 2.51
C PRO A 34 -16.49 3.16 1.97
N GLN A 35 -17.43 3.22 1.03
CA GLN A 35 -18.01 4.44 0.45
C GLN A 35 -17.13 5.23 -0.55
N ARG A 36 -15.90 4.81 -0.85
CA ARG A 36 -15.13 5.41 -1.96
C ARG A 36 -15.47 4.75 -3.29
N SER A 37 -15.99 5.57 -4.20
CA SER A 37 -16.30 5.21 -5.58
C SER A 37 -15.65 6.23 -6.52
N PRO A 38 -15.07 5.80 -7.66
CA PRO A 38 -14.93 4.42 -8.12
C PRO A 38 -13.86 3.63 -7.34
N SER A 39 -14.06 2.32 -7.23
CA SER A 39 -13.12 1.39 -6.62
C SER A 39 -13.16 0.03 -7.31
N LEU A 40 -12.06 -0.72 -7.22
CA LEU A 40 -11.98 -2.09 -7.74
C LEU A 40 -11.77 -3.04 -6.56
N PRO A 41 -12.68 -4.03 -6.36
CA PRO A 41 -12.55 -4.96 -5.25
C PRO A 41 -11.33 -5.87 -5.44
N HIS A 42 -10.59 -6.08 -4.36
CA HIS A 42 -9.39 -6.94 -4.35
C HIS A 42 -9.76 -8.42 -4.15
N VAL A 43 -10.80 -8.73 -3.37
CA VAL A 43 -11.34 -10.07 -3.19
C VAL A 43 -12.86 -10.05 -3.30
N ILE A 44 -13.41 -10.96 -4.10
CA ILE A 44 -14.84 -11.15 -4.32
C ILE A 44 -15.19 -12.55 -3.86
N ALA A 45 -16.29 -12.69 -3.11
CA ALA A 45 -16.81 -13.98 -2.68
C ALA A 45 -18.25 -14.19 -3.19
N TYR A 46 -18.57 -15.41 -3.61
CA TYR A 46 -19.90 -15.79 -4.10
C TYR A 46 -20.30 -17.18 -3.60
N MET A 47 -21.58 -17.37 -3.27
CA MET A 47 -22.11 -18.68 -2.88
C MET A 47 -22.74 -19.37 -4.08
N ILE A 48 -22.26 -20.57 -4.42
CA ILE A 48 -22.83 -21.46 -5.43
C ILE A 48 -23.83 -22.41 -4.75
N GLY A 49 -24.97 -22.64 -5.38
CA GLY A 49 -25.93 -23.68 -4.99
C GLY A 49 -26.89 -23.33 -3.85
N GLN A 50 -26.85 -22.12 -3.27
CA GLN A 50 -27.85 -21.72 -2.27
C GLN A 50 -29.01 -20.94 -2.88
N GLY A 51 -30.23 -21.49 -2.75
CA GLY A 51 -31.45 -20.70 -2.76
C GLY A 51 -31.43 -19.78 -1.53
N THR A 52 -31.27 -18.48 -1.74
CA THR A 52 -31.06 -17.46 -0.70
C THR A 52 -32.22 -17.35 0.30
N THR A 53 -32.04 -17.71 1.57
CA THR A 53 -32.98 -17.40 2.67
C THR A 53 -32.35 -16.74 3.92
N GLU A 54 -31.07 -16.39 3.96
CA GLU A 54 -30.52 -15.65 5.13
C GLU A 54 -29.72 -14.38 4.77
N PRO A 55 -29.97 -13.25 5.46
CA PRO A 55 -29.23 -12.00 5.29
C PRO A 55 -28.02 -11.95 6.25
N GLY A 56 -26.81 -12.20 5.73
CA GLY A 56 -25.53 -11.90 6.39
C GLY A 56 -24.86 -10.65 5.81
N PRO A 57 -23.95 -9.98 6.55
CA PRO A 57 -23.43 -8.67 6.19
C PRO A 57 -22.56 -8.74 4.93
N SER A 58 -22.95 -7.96 3.93
CA SER A 58 -22.33 -7.91 2.59
C SER A 58 -21.14 -6.96 2.55
N PRO A 59 -19.99 -7.31 1.95
CA PRO A 59 -18.99 -6.34 1.55
C PRO A 59 -19.48 -5.54 0.33
N GLY A 60 -19.17 -4.25 0.29
CA GLY A 60 -19.63 -3.30 -0.71
C GLY A 60 -19.20 -3.63 -2.13
N ILE A 61 -20.16 -4.08 -2.94
CA ILE A 61 -20.26 -3.74 -4.37
C ILE A 61 -21.49 -2.86 -4.47
N GLY A 62 -21.30 -1.55 -4.31
CA GLY A 62 -22.40 -0.58 -4.45
C GLY A 62 -23.08 -0.75 -5.80
N GLY A 63 -24.35 -1.19 -5.77
CA GLY A 63 -25.27 -1.12 -6.92
C GLY A 63 -25.81 -2.47 -7.43
N LEU A 64 -24.97 -3.48 -7.68
CA LEU A 64 -25.44 -4.65 -8.44
C LEU A 64 -26.17 -5.69 -7.57
N HIS A 65 -25.69 -5.94 -6.35
CA HIS A 65 -26.35 -6.87 -5.43
C HIS A 65 -27.65 -6.28 -4.85
N THR A 66 -27.70 -4.97 -4.58
CA THR A 66 -28.91 -4.26 -4.18
C THR A 66 -29.95 -4.20 -5.31
N TRP A 67 -29.51 -4.17 -6.57
CA TRP A 67 -30.40 -4.28 -7.74
C TRP A 67 -30.94 -5.71 -7.93
N ILE A 68 -30.11 -6.75 -7.77
CA ILE A 68 -30.51 -8.16 -7.93
C ILE A 68 -31.33 -8.68 -6.73
N ALA A 69 -30.91 -8.37 -5.50
CA ALA A 69 -31.67 -8.73 -4.29
C ALA A 69 -32.97 -7.93 -4.18
N GLY A 70 -32.97 -6.68 -4.68
CA GLY A 70 -34.17 -5.88 -4.88
C GLY A 70 -35.20 -6.54 -5.80
N GLN A 71 -34.78 -7.28 -6.84
CA GLN A 71 -35.72 -8.02 -7.68
C GLN A 71 -36.26 -9.32 -7.04
N LYS A 72 -35.47 -9.98 -6.19
CA LYS A 72 -35.89 -11.26 -5.56
C LYS A 72 -36.85 -11.05 -4.37
N LEU A 73 -36.66 -9.99 -3.60
CA LEU A 73 -37.61 -9.55 -2.56
C LEU A 73 -38.99 -9.16 -3.13
N TRP A 74 -39.05 -8.74 -4.40
CA TRP A 74 -40.30 -8.43 -5.09
C TRP A 74 -41.07 -9.67 -5.58
N GLN A 75 -40.40 -10.82 -5.74
CA GLN A 75 -41.01 -12.04 -6.26
C GLN A 75 -41.58 -12.94 -5.14
N ASP A 76 -40.92 -13.04 -3.98
CA ASP A 76 -41.28 -14.01 -2.92
C ASP A 76 -42.23 -13.47 -1.84
N SER A 77 -42.57 -12.18 -1.83
CA SER A 77 -43.28 -11.53 -0.71
C SER A 77 -44.82 -11.52 -0.79
N GLY A 78 -45.43 -12.30 -1.69
CA GLY A 78 -46.90 -12.32 -1.87
C GLY A 78 -47.51 -11.00 -2.37
N THR A 79 -46.70 -9.95 -2.52
CA THR A 79 -47.10 -8.59 -2.87
C THR A 79 -47.34 -8.45 -4.38
N PHE A 80 -46.70 -9.29 -5.21
CA PHE A 80 -46.87 -9.28 -6.67
C PHE A 80 -48.26 -9.78 -7.12
N LYS A 81 -48.83 -10.75 -6.39
CA LYS A 81 -50.20 -11.22 -6.60
C LYS A 81 -51.22 -10.13 -6.25
N VAL A 82 -51.00 -9.43 -5.14
CA VAL A 82 -51.83 -8.28 -4.72
C VAL A 82 -51.71 -7.10 -5.71
N TYR A 83 -50.52 -6.85 -6.26
CA TYR A 83 -50.29 -5.81 -7.27
C TYR A 83 -50.96 -6.15 -8.61
N ARG A 84 -50.89 -7.43 -9.03
CA ARG A 84 -51.60 -7.94 -10.20
C ARG A 84 -53.12 -7.84 -10.05
N GLU A 85 -53.66 -8.26 -8.90
CA GLU A 85 -55.10 -8.18 -8.61
C GLU A 85 -55.60 -6.74 -8.51
N ASN A 86 -54.80 -5.82 -7.97
CA ASN A 86 -55.14 -4.39 -7.91
C ASN A 86 -55.00 -3.71 -9.28
N ALA A 87 -53.93 -3.94 -10.04
CA ALA A 87 -53.74 -3.36 -11.37
C ALA A 87 -54.81 -3.82 -12.37
N VAL A 88 -55.27 -5.08 -12.26
CA VAL A 88 -56.38 -5.64 -13.07
C VAL A 88 -57.72 -5.02 -12.66
N LYS A 89 -57.92 -4.67 -11.39
CA LYS A 89 -59.17 -4.03 -10.88
C LYS A 89 -59.37 -2.59 -11.35
N VAL A 90 -58.29 -1.84 -11.61
CA VAL A 90 -58.36 -0.42 -12.05
C VAL A 90 -58.19 -0.23 -13.56
N ALA A 91 -57.85 -1.29 -14.30
CA ALA A 91 -57.71 -1.24 -15.76
C ALA A 91 -59.07 -1.29 -16.47
N ALA A 92 -59.20 -0.58 -17.59
CA ALA A 92 -60.41 -0.63 -18.42
C ALA A 92 -60.66 -2.06 -18.97
N PRO A 93 -61.92 -2.48 -19.21
CA PRO A 93 -62.28 -3.89 -19.47
C PRO A 93 -61.53 -4.57 -20.63
N GLY A 94 -61.08 -3.81 -21.64
CA GLY A 94 -60.30 -4.33 -22.78
C GLY A 94 -58.79 -4.43 -22.56
N VAL A 95 -58.27 -3.87 -21.47
CA VAL A 95 -56.82 -3.78 -21.15
C VAL A 95 -56.42 -4.82 -20.09
N ALA A 96 -57.36 -5.23 -19.24
CA ALA A 96 -57.12 -6.14 -18.12
C ALA A 96 -56.58 -7.52 -18.54
N SER A 97 -57.09 -8.13 -19.63
CA SER A 97 -56.60 -9.44 -20.05
C SER A 97 -55.19 -9.38 -20.64
N ARG A 98 -54.89 -8.37 -21.47
CA ARG A 98 -53.56 -8.17 -22.08
C ARG A 98 -52.51 -7.78 -21.05
N LEU A 99 -52.88 -7.00 -20.03
CA LEU A 99 -51.98 -6.66 -18.93
C LEU A 99 -51.69 -7.91 -18.07
N SER A 100 -52.69 -8.75 -17.81
CA SER A 100 -52.52 -10.04 -17.10
C SER A 100 -51.63 -11.01 -17.89
N GLU A 101 -51.83 -11.13 -19.20
CA GLU A 101 -51.00 -11.96 -20.09
C GLU A 101 -49.57 -11.44 -20.22
N ALA A 102 -49.37 -10.12 -20.33
CA ALA A 102 -48.02 -9.52 -20.37
C ALA A 102 -47.25 -9.74 -19.06
N ILE A 103 -47.95 -9.68 -17.92
CA ILE A 103 -47.35 -9.93 -16.60
C ILE A 103 -47.02 -11.42 -16.41
N ILE A 104 -47.86 -12.34 -16.90
CA ILE A 104 -47.55 -13.79 -16.94
C ILE A 104 -46.37 -14.07 -17.87
N ALA A 105 -46.32 -13.43 -19.05
CA ALA A 105 -45.21 -13.61 -19.99
C ALA A 105 -43.87 -13.10 -19.43
N ILE A 106 -43.87 -12.06 -18.60
CA ILE A 106 -42.68 -11.60 -17.85
C ILE A 106 -42.28 -12.61 -16.77
N GLN A 107 -43.25 -13.28 -16.13
CA GLN A 107 -43.02 -14.32 -15.13
C GLN A 107 -42.47 -15.62 -15.76
N GLU A 108 -42.91 -15.97 -16.97
CA GLU A 108 -42.51 -17.18 -17.70
C GLU A 108 -41.26 -16.99 -18.58
N SER A 109 -40.82 -15.77 -18.84
CA SER A 109 -39.58 -15.47 -19.61
C SER A 109 -38.32 -15.39 -18.75
N ILE A 110 -38.44 -15.65 -17.45
CA ILE A 110 -37.30 -15.86 -16.55
C ILE A 110 -37.24 -17.34 -16.10
N PRO A 111 -36.81 -18.26 -16.98
CA PRO A 111 -36.14 -19.47 -16.50
C PRO A 111 -34.89 -19.82 -17.33
N GLY A 112 -33.83 -20.26 -16.64
CA GLY A 112 -32.70 -20.91 -17.31
C GLY A 112 -31.35 -20.97 -16.59
N LEU A 113 -31.23 -20.60 -15.32
CA LEU A 113 -29.96 -20.71 -14.57
C LEU A 113 -30.14 -21.29 -13.17
N ILE A 114 -30.97 -22.33 -13.06
CA ILE A 114 -30.76 -23.33 -12.03
C ILE A 114 -29.90 -24.41 -12.69
N MET A 115 -28.58 -24.26 -12.60
CA MET A 115 -27.75 -25.47 -12.64
C MET A 115 -28.10 -26.24 -11.36
N GLN A 116 -28.83 -27.35 -11.49
CA GLN A 116 -28.67 -28.44 -10.53
C GLN A 116 -27.23 -28.92 -10.70
N SER A 117 -26.30 -28.20 -10.09
CA SER A 117 -24.94 -28.67 -9.90
C SER A 117 -24.88 -29.34 -8.54
N ASP A 118 -24.28 -30.52 -8.46
CA ASP A 118 -23.92 -31.18 -7.19
C ASP A 118 -22.86 -30.40 -6.37
N LEU A 119 -22.59 -29.15 -6.77
CA LEU A 119 -21.66 -28.20 -6.18
C LEU A 119 -22.47 -27.14 -5.42
N HIS A 120 -22.38 -27.17 -4.09
CA HIS A 120 -22.81 -26.07 -3.22
C HIS A 120 -21.61 -25.60 -2.44
N GLY A 121 -21.39 -24.30 -2.27
CA GLY A 121 -20.19 -23.82 -1.58
C GLY A 121 -19.84 -22.37 -1.89
N LYS A 122 -18.71 -21.90 -1.37
CA LYS A 122 -18.24 -20.52 -1.54
C LYS A 122 -17.09 -20.47 -2.55
N VAL A 123 -17.21 -19.67 -3.60
CA VAL A 123 -16.09 -19.29 -4.46
C VAL A 123 -15.53 -17.97 -3.98
N GLU A 124 -14.22 -17.89 -3.88
CA GLU A 124 -13.50 -16.66 -3.56
C GLU A 124 -12.48 -16.39 -4.66
N VAL A 125 -12.46 -15.16 -5.16
CA VAL A 125 -11.59 -14.70 -6.24
C VAL A 125 -10.87 -13.45 -5.79
N GLN A 126 -9.54 -13.52 -5.71
CA GLN A 126 -8.67 -12.37 -5.63
C GLN A 126 -8.35 -11.86 -7.03
N VAL A 127 -8.36 -10.54 -7.21
CA VAL A 127 -8.05 -9.87 -8.48
C VAL A 127 -6.93 -8.86 -8.23
N SER A 128 -5.90 -8.85 -9.07
CA SER A 128 -4.83 -7.84 -9.03
C SER A 128 -5.33 -6.50 -9.57
N SER A 129 -4.49 -5.46 -9.44
CA SER A 129 -4.73 -4.23 -10.20
C SER A 129 -4.84 -4.54 -11.69
N PRO A 130 -5.94 -4.15 -12.37
CA PRO A 130 -6.07 -4.34 -13.79
C PRO A 130 -5.18 -3.34 -14.52
N THR A 131 -4.64 -3.77 -15.64
CA THR A 131 -3.84 -2.95 -16.54
C THR A 131 -4.47 -2.94 -17.92
N ILE A 132 -4.24 -1.85 -18.66
CA ILE A 132 -4.59 -1.75 -20.05
C ILE A 132 -3.35 -1.79 -20.93
N SER A 133 -3.53 -2.30 -22.14
CA SER A 133 -2.57 -2.22 -23.23
C SER A 133 -3.30 -1.96 -24.55
N LEU A 134 -2.57 -1.41 -25.53
CA LEU A 134 -3.11 -1.00 -26.82
C LEU A 134 -2.29 -1.65 -27.93
N GLY A 135 -2.96 -2.05 -29.01
CA GLY A 135 -2.26 -2.38 -30.25
C GLY A 135 -1.61 -1.13 -30.87
N PRO A 136 -0.53 -1.28 -31.66
CA PRO A 136 0.02 -0.18 -32.44
C PRO A 136 -1.07 0.35 -33.39
N ARG A 137 -1.50 1.61 -33.21
CA ARG A 137 -2.58 2.25 -33.99
C ARG A 137 -3.97 1.64 -33.77
N ALA A 138 -4.25 1.13 -32.58
CA ALA A 138 -5.61 0.71 -32.23
C ALA A 138 -6.54 1.93 -32.16
N ASP A 139 -7.51 2.04 -33.07
CA ASP A 139 -8.42 3.19 -33.14
C ASP A 139 -9.60 3.13 -32.14
N SER A 140 -9.86 1.96 -31.57
CA SER A 140 -10.99 1.76 -30.64
C SER A 140 -10.82 0.56 -29.70
N GLU A 141 -9.76 -0.22 -29.81
CA GLU A 141 -9.60 -1.46 -29.04
C GLU A 141 -8.63 -1.28 -27.87
N VAL A 142 -9.06 -1.67 -26.68
CA VAL A 142 -8.26 -1.69 -25.46
C VAL A 142 -8.22 -3.10 -24.91
N MET A 143 -7.03 -3.62 -24.64
CA MET A 143 -6.85 -4.90 -23.98
C MET A 143 -6.72 -4.70 -22.48
N VAL A 144 -7.65 -5.26 -21.71
CA VAL A 144 -7.62 -5.25 -20.25
C VAL A 144 -7.07 -6.59 -19.76
N ARG A 145 -6.08 -6.53 -18.86
CA ARG A 145 -5.49 -7.70 -18.19
C ARG A 145 -5.62 -7.56 -16.68
N ALA A 146 -6.02 -8.64 -16.01
CA ALA A 146 -5.95 -8.75 -14.56
C ALA A 146 -5.52 -10.16 -14.14
N SER A 147 -4.59 -10.26 -13.19
CA SER A 147 -4.21 -11.52 -12.59
C SER A 147 -5.26 -11.92 -11.56
N ILE A 148 -5.72 -13.18 -11.63
CA ILE A 148 -6.73 -13.72 -10.71
C ILE A 148 -6.19 -14.93 -9.96
N ARG A 149 -6.62 -15.05 -8.70
CA ARG A 149 -6.46 -16.26 -7.90
C ARG A 149 -7.82 -16.66 -7.37
N ALA A 150 -8.24 -17.90 -7.58
CA ALA A 150 -9.56 -18.36 -7.17
C ALA A 150 -9.51 -19.69 -6.46
N ARG A 151 -10.39 -19.87 -5.47
CA ARG A 151 -10.67 -21.18 -4.86
C ARG A 151 -12.16 -21.40 -4.71
N TYR A 152 -12.51 -22.67 -4.57
CA TYR A 152 -13.83 -23.11 -4.17
C TYR A 152 -13.75 -23.81 -2.81
N LEU A 153 -14.65 -23.42 -1.91
CA LEU A 153 -14.85 -24.00 -0.59
C LEU A 153 -16.17 -24.77 -0.64
N PRO A 154 -16.14 -26.12 -0.74
CA PRO A 154 -17.35 -26.91 -0.83
C PRO A 154 -18.15 -26.85 0.47
N ALA A 155 -19.48 -26.87 0.34
CA ALA A 155 -20.38 -27.11 1.46
C ALA A 155 -20.31 -28.60 1.86
N PRO A 156 -20.67 -28.95 3.11
CA PRO A 156 -20.69 -30.34 3.55
C PRO A 156 -21.49 -31.25 2.60
N GLY A 157 -20.93 -32.39 2.22
CA GLY A 157 -21.58 -33.37 1.36
C GLY A 157 -21.54 -33.07 -0.15
N THR A 158 -20.79 -32.05 -0.59
CA THR A 158 -20.66 -31.69 -2.01
C THR A 158 -19.31 -32.09 -2.60
N ALA A 159 -19.24 -32.18 -3.93
CA ALA A 159 -18.00 -32.54 -4.62
C ALA A 159 -16.90 -31.48 -4.37
N THR A 160 -15.68 -31.92 -4.09
CA THR A 160 -14.51 -31.03 -4.04
C THR A 160 -14.08 -30.65 -5.45
N LEU A 161 -13.53 -29.44 -5.64
CA LEU A 161 -12.90 -29.03 -6.89
C LEU A 161 -11.37 -29.11 -6.78
N PRO A 162 -10.66 -29.15 -7.93
CA PRO A 162 -9.19 -29.17 -7.96
C PRO A 162 -8.54 -27.99 -7.23
N ASP A 163 -7.21 -28.06 -7.11
CA ASP A 163 -6.36 -27.01 -6.54
C ASP A 163 -6.70 -25.59 -7.05
N PRO A 164 -6.42 -24.53 -6.26
CA PRO A 164 -6.76 -23.16 -6.61
C PRO A 164 -6.30 -22.74 -8.02
N ILE A 165 -7.13 -21.98 -8.71
CA ILE A 165 -6.83 -21.42 -10.04
C ILE A 165 -5.96 -20.18 -9.87
N HIS A 166 -4.93 -20.05 -10.71
CA HIS A 166 -4.12 -18.85 -10.82
C HIS A 166 -3.75 -18.58 -12.28
N GLY A 167 -3.99 -17.36 -12.75
CA GLY A 167 -3.68 -16.96 -14.12
C GLY A 167 -4.17 -15.57 -14.44
N ASP A 168 -4.02 -15.16 -15.69
CA ASP A 168 -4.44 -13.86 -16.21
C ASP A 168 -5.75 -13.95 -16.97
N VAL A 169 -6.68 -13.04 -16.65
CA VAL A 169 -7.87 -12.77 -17.44
C VAL A 169 -7.54 -11.66 -18.43
N ASN A 170 -7.75 -11.95 -19.71
CA ASN A 170 -7.36 -11.14 -20.83
C ASN A 170 -8.61 -10.84 -21.68
N ILE A 171 -9.03 -9.57 -21.74
CA ILE A 171 -10.27 -9.16 -22.41
C ILE A 171 -10.03 -7.90 -23.25
N ALA A 172 -10.21 -8.01 -24.57
CA ALA A 172 -10.29 -6.86 -25.44
C ALA A 172 -11.69 -6.23 -25.42
N TYR A 173 -11.74 -4.91 -25.30
CA TYR A 173 -12.93 -4.10 -25.41
C TYR A 173 -12.81 -3.13 -26.58
N GLU A 174 -13.87 -3.06 -27.38
CA GLU A 174 -14.08 -2.02 -28.37
C GLU A 174 -14.81 -0.85 -27.73
N VAL A 175 -14.27 0.35 -27.93
CA VAL A 175 -14.78 1.60 -27.37
C VAL A 175 -15.14 2.53 -28.52
N SER A 176 -16.40 2.92 -28.58
CA SER A 176 -16.91 3.76 -29.66
C SER A 176 -17.81 4.87 -29.14
N PRO A 177 -17.77 6.09 -29.72
CA PRO A 177 -18.76 7.11 -29.42
C PRO A 177 -20.15 6.65 -29.82
N ALA A 178 -21.13 6.98 -29.00
CA ALA A 178 -22.54 6.85 -29.32
C ALA A 178 -23.35 7.98 -28.67
N THR A 179 -24.63 8.01 -28.98
CA THR A 179 -25.61 8.87 -28.31
C THR A 179 -26.63 7.96 -27.63
N ASN A 180 -26.84 8.15 -26.33
CA ASN A 180 -27.85 7.40 -25.61
C ASN A 180 -29.27 7.90 -25.98
N PRO A 181 -30.34 7.17 -25.63
CA PRO A 181 -31.72 7.58 -25.94
C PRO A 181 -32.12 8.95 -25.37
N GLN A 182 -31.42 9.44 -24.35
CA GLN A 182 -31.60 10.76 -23.73
C GLN A 182 -30.88 11.88 -24.49
N GLY A 183 -30.24 11.59 -25.62
CA GLY A 183 -29.50 12.56 -26.44
C GLY A 183 -28.12 12.92 -25.87
N GLN A 184 -27.66 12.24 -24.82
CA GLN A 184 -26.35 12.48 -24.22
C GLN A 184 -25.27 11.70 -24.99
N ARG A 185 -24.08 12.29 -25.11
CA ARG A 185 -22.90 11.61 -25.68
C ARG A 185 -22.37 10.58 -24.68
N VAL A 186 -22.14 9.37 -25.16
CA VAL A 186 -21.60 8.27 -24.36
C VAL A 186 -20.44 7.58 -25.07
N LEU A 187 -19.52 7.00 -24.31
CA LEU A 187 -18.60 5.97 -24.81
C LEU A 187 -19.24 4.62 -24.57
N LYS A 188 -19.60 3.94 -25.66
CA LYS A 188 -20.06 2.57 -25.62
C LYS A 188 -18.85 1.65 -25.54
N VAL A 189 -18.83 0.78 -24.54
CA VAL A 189 -17.77 -0.20 -24.31
C VAL A 189 -18.34 -1.59 -24.54
N THR A 190 -17.82 -2.30 -25.54
CA THR A 190 -18.32 -3.62 -25.95
C THR A 190 -17.18 -4.63 -25.95
N PRO A 191 -17.32 -5.79 -25.29
CA PRO A 191 -16.27 -6.82 -25.35
C PRO A 191 -16.14 -7.37 -26.77
N SER A 192 -14.90 -7.69 -27.18
CA SER A 192 -14.61 -8.17 -28.53
C SER A 192 -15.38 -9.45 -28.87
N GLY A 193 -15.91 -9.51 -30.09
CA GLY A 193 -16.50 -10.72 -30.66
C GLY A 193 -15.49 -11.82 -30.98
N SER A 194 -14.19 -11.51 -30.99
CA SER A 194 -13.13 -12.46 -31.30
C SER A 194 -12.75 -13.31 -30.08
N ASP A 195 -12.84 -14.63 -30.21
CA ASP A 195 -12.52 -15.58 -29.13
C ASP A 195 -11.05 -15.58 -28.71
N SER A 196 -10.13 -15.29 -29.64
CA SER A 196 -8.70 -15.16 -29.35
C SER A 196 -8.36 -13.90 -28.55
N LYS A 197 -9.31 -12.98 -28.38
CA LYS A 197 -9.13 -11.72 -27.64
C LYS A 197 -9.84 -11.69 -26.29
N VAL A 198 -10.52 -12.79 -25.93
CA VAL A 198 -11.17 -12.97 -24.63
C VAL A 198 -10.82 -14.36 -24.12
N TYR A 199 -9.80 -14.45 -23.26
CA TYR A 199 -9.24 -15.71 -22.81
C TYR A 199 -8.68 -15.65 -21.39
N PHE A 200 -8.53 -16.82 -20.79
CA PHE A 200 -7.81 -17.02 -19.54
C PHE A 200 -6.47 -17.68 -19.85
N GLU A 201 -5.39 -17.10 -19.34
CA GLU A 201 -4.03 -17.61 -19.48
C GLU A 201 -3.54 -18.13 -18.13
N ARG A 202 -3.41 -19.45 -18.00
CA ARG A 202 -2.84 -20.05 -16.79
C ARG A 202 -1.37 -19.65 -16.63
N HIS A 203 -0.93 -19.44 -15.39
CA HIS A 203 0.50 -19.30 -15.11
C HIS A 203 1.19 -20.67 -15.18
N ALA A 204 2.45 -20.71 -15.60
CA ALA A 204 3.27 -21.92 -15.53
C ALA A 204 3.38 -22.39 -14.07
N GLY A 205 3.49 -23.69 -13.79
CA GLY A 205 3.56 -24.22 -12.41
C GLY A 205 2.22 -24.32 -11.66
N THR A 206 1.11 -23.90 -12.27
CA THR A 206 -0.25 -24.13 -11.76
C THR A 206 -0.70 -25.57 -12.01
N SER A 207 -1.64 -26.06 -11.19
CA SER A 207 -2.31 -27.36 -11.37
C SER A 207 -3.37 -27.35 -12.48
N THR A 208 -3.77 -26.17 -12.97
CA THR A 208 -4.78 -26.01 -14.02
C THR A 208 -4.24 -26.51 -15.37
N SER A 209 -4.94 -27.47 -15.98
CA SER A 209 -4.60 -28.01 -17.30
C SER A 209 -4.96 -27.06 -18.44
N ALA A 210 -4.42 -27.31 -19.64
CA ALA A 210 -4.79 -26.56 -20.85
C ALA A 210 -6.29 -26.71 -21.17
N ALA A 211 -6.83 -27.93 -21.09
CA ALA A 211 -8.24 -28.19 -21.34
C ALA A 211 -9.17 -27.48 -20.34
N GLU A 212 -8.76 -27.33 -19.08
CA GLU A 212 -9.50 -26.54 -18.09
C GLU A 212 -9.41 -25.04 -18.39
N SER A 213 -8.24 -24.55 -18.83
CA SER A 213 -8.06 -23.16 -19.23
C SER A 213 -8.95 -22.78 -20.44
N ASP A 214 -9.10 -23.70 -21.40
CA ASP A 214 -10.01 -23.53 -22.53
C ASP A 214 -11.48 -23.47 -22.09
N LYS A 215 -11.87 -24.32 -21.12
CA LYS A 215 -13.22 -24.27 -20.52
C LYS A 215 -13.47 -22.96 -19.78
N ILE A 216 -12.51 -22.50 -18.97
CA ILE A 216 -12.57 -21.22 -18.27
C ILE A 216 -12.72 -20.07 -19.28
N SER A 217 -11.94 -20.10 -20.36
CA SER A 217 -12.03 -19.12 -21.44
C SER A 217 -13.41 -19.12 -22.11
N GLY A 218 -14.00 -20.29 -22.35
CA GLY A 218 -15.36 -20.42 -22.88
C GLY A 218 -16.43 -19.81 -21.97
N GLU A 219 -16.37 -20.08 -20.67
CA GLU A 219 -17.29 -19.50 -19.69
C GLU A 219 -17.06 -18.00 -19.49
N LEU A 220 -15.81 -17.53 -19.51
CA LEU A 220 -15.46 -16.12 -19.49
C LEU A 220 -16.11 -15.37 -20.66
N ARG A 221 -16.04 -15.92 -21.88
CA ARG A 221 -16.69 -15.32 -23.06
C ARG A 221 -18.21 -15.21 -22.89
N LYS A 222 -18.87 -16.27 -22.40
CA LYS A 222 -20.31 -16.26 -22.13
C LYS A 222 -20.68 -15.20 -21.08
N LEU A 223 -19.89 -15.12 -20.00
CA LEU A 223 -20.09 -14.17 -18.93
C LEU A 223 -19.95 -12.72 -19.44
N VAL A 224 -18.84 -12.42 -20.11
CA VAL A 224 -18.49 -11.06 -20.53
C VAL A 224 -19.38 -10.57 -21.68
N ARG A 225 -19.74 -11.42 -22.64
CA ARG A 225 -20.60 -11.02 -23.77
C ARG A 225 -22.10 -11.06 -23.45
N GLY A 226 -22.51 -11.85 -22.46
CA GLY A 226 -23.92 -12.04 -22.11
C GLY A 226 -24.36 -11.27 -20.87
N LYS A 227 -23.70 -11.53 -19.74
CA LYS A 227 -24.17 -11.15 -18.40
C LYS A 227 -23.49 -9.91 -17.83
N LEU A 228 -22.21 -9.71 -18.10
CA LEU A 228 -21.46 -8.51 -17.72
C LEU A 228 -21.54 -7.50 -18.85
N ARG A 229 -22.58 -6.67 -18.85
CA ARG A 229 -22.68 -5.55 -19.79
C ARG A 229 -21.91 -4.36 -19.22
N PRO A 230 -20.85 -3.87 -19.89
CA PRO A 230 -20.21 -2.62 -19.50
C PRO A 230 -21.24 -1.49 -19.50
N LEU A 231 -21.13 -0.58 -18.53
CA LEU A 231 -21.96 0.62 -18.50
C LEU A 231 -21.46 1.60 -19.56
N ASP A 232 -22.40 2.14 -20.35
CA ASP A 232 -22.11 3.25 -21.25
C ASP A 232 -21.65 4.45 -20.40
N LEU A 233 -20.45 4.95 -20.70
CA LEU A 233 -19.88 6.05 -19.93
C LEU A 233 -20.38 7.38 -20.50
N VAL A 234 -21.19 8.10 -19.74
CA VAL A 234 -21.61 9.46 -20.11
C VAL A 234 -20.39 10.37 -20.13
N ILE A 235 -20.13 10.98 -21.29
CA ILE A 235 -19.03 11.90 -21.47
C ILE A 235 -19.48 13.27 -20.96
N SER A 236 -18.76 13.83 -19.98
CA SER A 236 -19.01 15.20 -19.52
C SER A 236 -18.93 16.18 -20.69
N GLN A 237 -19.80 17.20 -20.70
CA GLN A 237 -19.69 18.29 -21.66
C GLN A 237 -18.36 19.04 -21.53
N ASP A 238 -17.71 18.98 -20.37
CA ASP A 238 -16.39 19.56 -20.11
C ASP A 238 -15.24 18.74 -20.70
N PHE A 239 -15.49 17.51 -21.17
CA PHE A 239 -14.48 16.57 -21.65
C PHE A 239 -14.79 16.14 -23.10
N PRO A 240 -14.51 16.98 -24.11
CA PRO A 240 -15.13 16.90 -25.44
C PRO A 240 -14.60 15.79 -26.36
N PHE A 241 -13.84 14.81 -25.86
CA PHE A 241 -13.29 13.75 -26.70
C PHE A 241 -14.41 12.85 -27.22
N ALA A 242 -14.41 12.58 -28.53
CA ALA A 242 -15.38 11.69 -29.16
C ALA A 242 -14.79 10.31 -29.43
N ALA A 243 -13.47 10.19 -29.50
CA ALA A 243 -12.79 8.95 -29.77
C ALA A 243 -11.38 9.04 -29.20
N PHE A 244 -10.64 7.94 -29.22
CA PHE A 244 -9.22 7.93 -28.90
C PHE A 244 -8.46 7.17 -29.97
N LYS A 245 -7.16 7.41 -30.07
CA LYS A 245 -6.27 6.61 -30.91
C LYS A 245 -5.11 6.08 -30.08
N GLY A 246 -4.95 4.76 -30.05
CA GLY A 246 -3.79 4.10 -29.47
C GLY A 246 -2.56 4.34 -30.32
N MET A 247 -1.46 4.71 -29.68
CA MET A 247 -0.17 5.00 -30.31
C MET A 247 0.93 4.07 -29.80
N GLY A 248 0.56 2.84 -29.42
CA GLY A 248 1.45 1.86 -28.79
C GLY A 248 1.48 2.05 -27.27
N ASP A 249 2.24 3.02 -26.80
CA ASP A 249 2.44 3.33 -25.37
C ASP A 249 1.68 4.57 -24.88
N ALA A 250 0.91 5.21 -25.75
CA ALA A 250 0.09 6.38 -25.42
C ALA A 250 -1.31 6.29 -26.03
N ILE A 251 -2.25 7.00 -25.42
CA ILE A 251 -3.59 7.27 -25.92
C ILE A 251 -3.63 8.72 -26.38
N ALA A 252 -3.92 8.94 -27.67
CA ALA A 252 -4.22 10.25 -28.21
C ALA A 252 -5.73 10.52 -28.14
N LEU A 253 -6.07 11.65 -27.56
CA LEU A 253 -7.40 12.12 -27.30
C LEU A 253 -7.56 13.47 -28.05
N PRO A 254 -8.24 13.51 -29.20
CA PRO A 254 -8.44 14.75 -29.96
C PRO A 254 -9.52 15.67 -29.37
N MET A 255 -9.24 16.97 -29.37
CA MET A 255 -10.09 18.02 -28.82
C MET A 255 -10.53 19.02 -29.89
N GLN A 256 -11.81 19.39 -29.84
CA GLN A 256 -12.32 20.59 -30.47
C GLN A 256 -12.53 21.67 -29.40
N MET A 257 -11.83 22.79 -29.54
CA MET A 257 -11.83 23.90 -28.59
C MET A 257 -12.89 24.96 -28.94
N SER A 258 -13.17 25.17 -30.23
CA SER A 258 -14.13 26.14 -30.74
C SER A 258 -15.60 25.71 -30.68
N GLY A 259 -15.90 24.50 -30.22
CA GLY A 259 -17.25 23.92 -30.23
C GLY A 259 -17.74 23.49 -31.62
N GLY A 260 -16.88 23.51 -32.64
CA GLY A 260 -17.17 23.00 -33.97
C GLY A 260 -17.40 21.48 -34.04
N VAL A 261 -17.80 20.99 -35.21
CA VAL A 261 -17.97 19.55 -35.47
C VAL A 261 -16.58 18.91 -35.67
N ALA A 262 -16.40 17.68 -35.19
CA ALA A 262 -15.17 16.93 -35.41
C ALA A 262 -14.86 16.78 -36.92
N PRO A 263 -13.58 16.82 -37.33
CA PRO A 263 -13.18 16.67 -38.74
C PRO A 263 -13.66 15.35 -39.37
N SER A 264 -14.07 15.40 -40.63
CA SER A 264 -14.58 14.23 -41.39
C SER A 264 -13.52 13.19 -41.72
N ALA A 265 -12.24 13.57 -41.74
CA ALA A 265 -11.11 12.65 -41.99
C ALA A 265 -10.79 11.71 -40.81
N GLY A 266 -11.39 11.95 -39.63
CA GLY A 266 -11.29 11.08 -38.45
C GLY A 266 -9.89 10.97 -37.83
N LEU A 267 -9.70 9.95 -36.99
CA LEU A 267 -8.48 9.69 -36.21
C LEU A 267 -7.25 9.34 -37.07
N GLY A 268 -7.46 9.01 -38.35
CA GLY A 268 -6.39 8.66 -39.29
C GLY A 268 -5.36 9.77 -39.49
N THR A 269 -5.72 11.03 -39.23
CA THR A 269 -4.83 12.19 -39.40
C THR A 269 -3.83 12.39 -38.25
N ILE A 270 -4.07 11.78 -37.09
CA ILE A 270 -3.17 11.88 -35.92
C ILE A 270 -2.09 10.80 -36.04
N GLN A 271 -0.87 11.18 -36.40
CA GLN A 271 0.22 10.22 -36.67
C GLN A 271 1.42 10.36 -35.73
N ASN A 272 1.62 11.54 -35.13
CA ASN A 272 2.84 11.85 -34.39
C ASN A 272 2.68 11.69 -32.88
N LEU A 273 3.62 10.97 -32.27
CA LEU A 273 3.77 10.87 -30.82
C LEU A 273 4.65 12.04 -30.34
N PHE A 274 4.08 12.97 -29.57
CA PHE A 274 4.79 14.14 -29.03
C PHE A 274 4.96 14.07 -27.50
N LEU A 275 4.62 12.94 -26.90
CA LEU A 275 4.72 12.67 -25.46
C LEU A 275 6.15 12.83 -24.91
N GLY A 276 7.18 12.44 -25.68
CA GLY A 276 8.59 12.66 -25.32
C GLY A 276 9.02 12.07 -23.97
N GLY A 277 8.41 10.96 -23.53
CA GLY A 277 8.67 10.32 -22.24
C GLY A 277 7.94 10.94 -21.04
N SER A 278 7.20 12.03 -21.24
CA SER A 278 6.32 12.63 -20.23
C SER A 278 5.10 11.75 -19.96
N GLU A 279 4.38 11.98 -18.86
CA GLU A 279 3.19 11.20 -18.54
C GLU A 279 1.99 11.61 -19.37
N TYR A 280 1.92 12.90 -19.70
CA TYR A 280 1.00 13.43 -20.70
C TYR A 280 1.64 14.57 -21.49
N ALA A 281 1.05 14.86 -22.65
CA ALA A 281 1.37 16.02 -23.46
C ALA A 281 0.13 16.58 -24.15
N ILE A 282 0.11 17.88 -24.39
CA ILE A 282 -0.96 18.59 -25.08
C ILE A 282 -0.35 19.31 -26.27
N ALA A 283 -0.81 19.02 -27.48
CA ALA A 283 -0.47 19.79 -28.67
C ALA A 283 -1.67 20.69 -29.06
N VAL A 284 -1.40 21.94 -29.40
CA VAL A 284 -2.39 22.89 -29.95
C VAL A 284 -1.88 23.36 -31.32
N SER A 285 -2.74 23.29 -32.33
CA SER A 285 -2.40 23.62 -33.71
C SER A 285 -1.96 25.08 -33.88
N LYS A 286 -1.02 25.32 -34.80
CA LYS A 286 -0.59 26.67 -35.18
C LYS A 286 -1.76 27.55 -35.65
N ASP A 287 -2.78 26.97 -36.28
CA ASP A 287 -3.90 27.72 -36.85
C ASP A 287 -4.81 28.24 -35.72
N HIS A 288 -5.08 27.40 -34.71
CA HIS A 288 -5.84 27.80 -33.53
C HIS A 288 -5.07 28.86 -32.71
N ILE A 289 -3.77 28.66 -32.46
CA ILE A 289 -2.96 29.67 -31.77
C ILE A 289 -2.83 30.94 -32.61
N GLY A 290 -2.67 30.83 -33.92
CA GLY A 290 -2.61 31.97 -34.84
C GLY A 290 -3.87 32.83 -34.77
N ALA A 291 -5.05 32.20 -34.66
CA ALA A 291 -6.31 32.91 -34.45
C ALA A 291 -6.36 33.64 -33.09
N LEU A 292 -5.84 33.01 -32.02
CA LEU A 292 -5.70 33.67 -30.71
C LEU A 292 -4.71 34.84 -30.73
N LEU A 293 -3.70 34.81 -31.60
CA LEU A 293 -2.71 35.87 -31.74
C LEU A 293 -3.13 36.97 -32.74
N ALA A 294 -4.29 36.85 -33.41
CA ALA A 294 -4.74 37.87 -34.36
C ALA A 294 -4.92 39.26 -33.70
N PRO A 295 -5.53 39.40 -32.51
CA PRO A 295 -5.61 40.69 -31.82
C PRO A 295 -4.24 41.28 -31.46
N LEU A 296 -3.22 40.42 -31.23
CA LEU A 296 -1.85 40.86 -31.02
C LEU A 296 -1.32 41.55 -32.29
N MET A 297 -1.51 40.95 -33.46
CA MET A 297 -1.10 41.54 -34.74
C MET A 297 -1.80 42.87 -35.01
N ASP A 298 -3.09 42.98 -34.69
CA ASP A 298 -3.84 44.22 -34.83
C ASP A 298 -3.31 45.31 -33.88
N SER A 299 -2.97 44.95 -32.64
CA SER A 299 -2.38 45.86 -31.65
C SER A 299 -1.00 46.37 -32.10
N VAL A 300 -0.11 45.48 -32.58
CA VAL A 300 1.19 45.87 -33.14
C VAL A 300 1.01 46.80 -34.34
N LYS A 301 0.07 46.47 -35.22
CA LYS A 301 -0.25 47.28 -36.40
C LYS A 301 -0.72 48.67 -36.00
N ALA A 302 -1.63 48.76 -35.03
CA ALA A 302 -2.16 50.02 -34.53
C ALA A 302 -1.08 50.87 -33.85
N SER A 303 -0.27 50.29 -32.95
CA SER A 303 0.79 51.00 -32.24
C SER A 303 1.86 51.56 -33.16
N LEU A 304 2.33 50.76 -34.13
CA LEU A 304 3.36 51.21 -35.07
C LEU A 304 2.82 52.17 -36.15
N SER A 305 1.54 52.07 -36.53
CA SER A 305 0.91 53.04 -37.44
C SER A 305 0.61 54.38 -36.76
N ALA A 306 0.43 54.39 -35.43
CA ALA A 306 0.26 55.62 -34.65
C ALA A 306 1.59 56.35 -34.39
N PHE A 307 2.72 55.71 -34.66
CA PHE A 307 4.04 56.28 -34.44
C PHE A 307 4.29 57.48 -35.38
N ARG A 308 4.67 58.62 -34.80
CA ARG A 308 5.02 59.84 -35.54
C ARG A 308 6.47 60.20 -35.24
N ILE A 309 7.22 60.46 -36.29
CA ILE A 309 8.62 60.89 -36.19
C ILE A 309 8.72 62.29 -36.76
N ASN A 310 9.26 63.22 -35.98
CA ASN A 310 9.66 64.54 -36.48
C ASN A 310 11.12 64.46 -36.86
N VAL A 311 11.43 64.69 -38.13
CA VAL A 311 12.81 64.66 -38.64
C VAL A 311 13.12 66.04 -39.21
N THR A 312 14.31 66.54 -38.90
CA THR A 312 14.88 67.75 -39.49
C THR A 312 16.10 67.37 -40.31
N ILE A 313 16.05 67.57 -41.62
CA ILE A 313 17.18 67.36 -42.53
C ILE A 313 17.49 68.68 -43.21
N LEU A 314 18.72 69.18 -43.10
CA LEU A 314 19.18 70.40 -43.79
C LEU A 314 18.16 71.56 -43.69
N PHE A 315 17.74 71.87 -42.46
CA PHE A 315 16.80 72.96 -42.12
C PHE A 315 15.33 72.77 -42.54
N VAL A 316 14.96 71.65 -43.16
CA VAL A 316 13.56 71.28 -43.43
C VAL A 316 13.08 70.29 -42.37
N SER A 317 12.01 70.66 -41.67
CA SER A 317 11.35 69.80 -40.67
C SER A 317 10.05 69.23 -41.22
N GLY A 318 9.83 67.94 -41.03
CA GLY A 318 8.60 67.26 -41.43
C GLY A 318 8.20 66.19 -40.44
N THR A 319 6.89 65.99 -40.28
CA THR A 319 6.34 64.85 -39.55
C THR A 319 6.11 63.71 -40.54
N TYR A 320 6.59 62.53 -40.19
CA TYR A 320 6.32 61.29 -40.93
C TYR A 320 5.14 60.56 -40.33
N HIS A 321 4.29 60.03 -41.20
CA HIS A 321 3.18 59.15 -40.90
C HIS A 321 3.55 57.72 -41.24
N ALA A 322 3.39 56.82 -40.27
CA ALA A 322 3.66 55.40 -40.42
C ALA A 322 2.44 54.64 -40.94
N SER A 323 2.65 53.75 -41.90
CA SER A 323 1.64 52.80 -42.38
C SER A 323 2.31 51.49 -42.78
N PHE A 324 1.68 50.35 -42.52
CA PHE A 324 2.24 49.06 -42.94
C PHE A 324 2.15 48.90 -44.45
N SER A 325 3.29 48.66 -45.10
CA SER A 325 3.35 48.26 -46.51
C SER A 325 3.15 46.74 -46.67
N SER A 326 3.58 45.95 -45.68
CA SER A 326 3.30 44.52 -45.58
C SER A 326 3.41 44.04 -44.13
N GLY A 327 2.58 43.08 -43.72
CA GLY A 327 2.54 42.57 -42.34
C GLY A 327 1.69 43.45 -41.39
N PRO A 328 1.79 43.24 -40.06
CA PRO A 328 2.65 42.26 -39.40
C PRO A 328 2.24 40.81 -39.70
N ALA A 329 3.22 39.92 -39.79
CA ALA A 329 3.03 38.50 -40.10
C ALA A 329 3.76 37.60 -39.10
N LEU A 330 3.22 36.40 -38.89
CA LEU A 330 3.78 35.36 -38.02
C LEU A 330 4.48 34.29 -38.84
N ALA A 331 5.74 34.01 -38.52
CA ALA A 331 6.49 32.87 -39.04
C ALA A 331 6.84 31.90 -37.91
N TRP A 332 6.37 30.66 -38.01
CA TRP A 332 6.59 29.61 -37.01
C TRP A 332 7.91 28.90 -37.26
N LYS A 333 8.77 28.85 -36.25
CA LYS A 333 10.06 28.15 -36.26
C LYS A 333 10.13 27.22 -35.04
N ALA A 334 11.03 26.24 -35.08
CA ALA A 334 11.31 25.45 -33.88
C ALA A 334 11.82 26.39 -32.77
N GLY A 335 11.17 26.34 -31.60
CA GLY A 335 11.47 27.15 -30.43
C GLY A 335 10.96 28.59 -30.42
N THR A 336 10.54 29.17 -31.56
CA THR A 336 10.13 30.59 -31.61
C THR A 336 9.03 30.89 -32.64
N ILE A 337 8.23 31.93 -32.37
CA ILE A 337 7.33 32.56 -33.34
C ILE A 337 7.94 33.90 -33.71
N GLU A 338 8.34 34.09 -34.97
CA GLU A 338 8.89 35.37 -35.45
C GLU A 338 7.76 36.28 -35.93
N ILE A 339 7.66 37.46 -35.33
CA ILE A 339 6.82 38.55 -35.79
C ILE A 339 7.66 39.42 -36.72
N SER A 340 7.17 39.68 -37.93
CA SER A 340 7.86 40.54 -38.89
C SER A 340 6.91 41.52 -39.58
N GLY A 341 7.42 42.66 -40.02
CA GLY A 341 6.62 43.66 -40.74
C GLY A 341 7.47 44.72 -41.41
N ASN A 342 6.90 45.35 -42.42
CA ASN A 342 7.46 46.50 -43.13
C ASN A 342 6.51 47.70 -42.98
N VAL A 343 7.05 48.80 -42.47
CA VAL A 343 6.34 50.05 -42.22
C VAL A 343 6.88 51.12 -43.15
N ALA A 344 6.05 51.66 -44.02
CA ALA A 344 6.35 52.82 -44.84
C ALA A 344 6.13 54.11 -44.04
N LEU A 345 7.07 55.05 -44.18
CA LEU A 345 7.03 56.37 -43.56
C LEU A 345 6.87 57.41 -44.67
N THR A 346 5.72 58.07 -44.69
CA THR A 346 5.40 59.10 -45.68
C THR A 346 5.26 60.47 -45.04
N THR A 347 5.71 61.51 -45.73
CA THR A 347 5.57 62.90 -45.27
C THR A 347 5.02 63.78 -46.39
N SER A 348 4.32 64.86 -46.01
CA SER A 348 3.84 65.89 -46.95
C SER A 348 4.86 67.02 -47.17
N SER A 349 6.02 66.95 -46.52
CA SER A 349 7.13 67.90 -46.67
C SER A 349 8.05 67.52 -47.84
N ALA A 350 9.03 68.37 -48.17
CA ALA A 350 10.02 68.10 -49.22
C ALA A 350 11.08 67.03 -48.84
N LEU A 351 10.91 66.35 -47.71
CA LEU A 351 11.81 65.30 -47.23
C LEU A 351 11.52 63.96 -47.94
N PRO A 352 12.52 63.06 -48.08
CA PRO A 352 12.32 61.77 -48.73
C PRO A 352 11.43 60.83 -47.92
N ASN A 353 10.63 59.98 -48.57
CA ASN A 353 9.93 58.89 -47.88
C ASN A 353 10.94 57.86 -47.32
N GLY A 354 10.53 57.13 -46.28
CA GLY A 354 11.37 56.14 -45.62
C GLY A 354 10.65 54.85 -45.30
N PHE A 355 11.35 53.95 -44.61
CA PHE A 355 10.83 52.69 -44.15
C PHE A 355 11.46 52.26 -42.82
N VAL A 356 10.76 51.37 -42.12
CA VAL A 356 11.27 50.55 -41.01
C VAL A 356 10.81 49.12 -41.26
N SER A 357 11.74 48.19 -41.38
CA SER A 357 11.46 46.75 -41.37
C SER A 357 11.93 46.16 -40.05
N PHE A 358 11.21 45.16 -39.54
CA PHE A 358 11.59 44.53 -38.29
C PHE A 358 11.31 43.04 -38.26
N LYS A 359 12.08 42.34 -37.43
CA LYS A 359 11.86 40.95 -37.02
C LYS A 359 12.06 40.82 -35.51
N GLN A 360 11.13 40.17 -34.84
CA GLN A 360 11.20 39.89 -33.42
C GLN A 360 10.79 38.45 -33.16
N SER A 361 11.70 37.67 -32.56
CA SER A 361 11.37 36.34 -32.07
C SER A 361 10.57 36.44 -30.76
N VAL A 362 9.54 35.61 -30.63
CA VAL A 362 8.71 35.43 -29.45
C VAL A 362 8.83 33.98 -29.00
N THR A 363 8.99 33.77 -27.69
CA THR A 363 9.01 32.46 -27.04
C THR A 363 7.87 32.34 -26.03
N LEU A 364 7.67 31.13 -25.51
CA LEU A 364 6.81 30.86 -24.37
C LEU A 364 7.65 30.63 -23.13
N GLU A 365 7.17 31.14 -21.99
CA GLU A 365 7.76 30.91 -20.68
C GLU A 365 6.71 30.26 -19.77
N LEU A 366 7.06 29.09 -19.22
CA LEU A 366 6.26 28.38 -18.22
C LEU A 366 6.75 28.77 -16.82
N HIS A 367 5.87 29.36 -16.03
CA HIS A 367 6.14 29.63 -14.62
C HIS A 367 5.66 28.45 -13.77
N ALA A 368 6.57 27.55 -13.41
CA ALA A 368 6.24 26.28 -12.75
C ALA A 368 5.42 26.39 -11.45
N PRO A 369 5.63 27.38 -10.55
CA PRO A 369 4.82 27.51 -9.32
C PRO A 369 3.35 27.85 -9.58
N THR A 370 3.07 28.73 -10.53
CA THR A 370 1.70 29.19 -10.85
C THR A 370 1.08 28.41 -11.99
N GLN A 371 1.86 27.58 -12.68
CA GLN A 371 1.45 26.79 -13.84
C GLN A 371 0.92 27.67 -14.99
N THR A 372 1.45 28.88 -15.11
CA THR A 372 1.05 29.86 -16.12
C THR A 372 2.00 29.87 -17.30
N VAL A 373 1.44 29.97 -18.50
CA VAL A 373 2.20 30.05 -19.76
C VAL A 373 2.07 31.46 -20.32
N THR A 374 3.20 32.14 -20.54
CA THR A 374 3.24 33.54 -20.98
C THR A 374 4.04 33.70 -22.26
N LEU A 375 3.69 34.69 -23.07
CA LEU A 375 4.45 35.06 -24.26
C LEU A 375 5.53 36.07 -23.89
N LYS A 376 6.74 35.89 -24.43
CA LYS A 376 7.87 36.78 -24.16
C LYS A 376 8.68 37.05 -25.41
N ALA A 377 9.13 38.29 -25.58
CA ALA A 377 10.09 38.63 -26.61
C ALA A 377 11.44 37.95 -26.31
N ALA A 378 12.01 37.27 -27.29
CA ALA A 378 13.32 36.66 -27.22
C ALA A 378 14.36 37.61 -27.83
N GLY A 379 15.15 38.27 -26.98
CA GLY A 379 16.14 39.26 -27.41
C GLY A 379 15.55 40.57 -27.92
N ASP A 380 16.42 41.48 -28.37
CA ASP A 380 16.02 42.73 -29.00
C ASP A 380 15.56 42.51 -30.45
N PRO A 381 14.63 43.35 -30.98
CA PRO A 381 14.18 43.22 -32.35
C PRO A 381 15.31 43.55 -33.32
N VAL A 382 15.41 42.78 -34.41
CA VAL A 382 16.25 43.12 -35.54
C VAL A 382 15.50 44.14 -36.39
N VAL A 383 16.06 45.33 -36.53
CA VAL A 383 15.44 46.46 -37.25
C VAL A 383 16.39 46.93 -38.35
N ASP A 384 15.82 47.20 -39.53
CA ASP A 384 16.48 47.88 -40.64
C ASP A 384 15.63 49.09 -41.05
N GLU A 385 16.24 50.27 -41.07
CA GLU A 385 15.56 51.54 -41.18
C GLU A 385 16.26 52.50 -42.16
N SER A 386 15.51 53.47 -42.67
CA SER A 386 16.09 54.53 -43.50
C SER A 386 17.10 55.36 -42.71
N TRP A 387 18.21 55.75 -43.36
CA TRP A 387 19.38 56.42 -42.77
C TRP A 387 19.09 57.68 -41.93
N PHE A 388 17.94 58.33 -42.15
CA PHE A 388 17.53 59.54 -41.43
C PHE A 388 16.70 59.25 -40.17
N ILE A 389 16.53 57.98 -39.79
CA ILE A 389 15.83 57.52 -38.59
C ILE A 389 16.88 57.02 -37.61
N SER A 390 16.80 57.45 -36.35
CA SER A 390 17.66 56.91 -35.29
C SER A 390 17.35 55.44 -35.03
N HIS A 391 18.36 54.58 -35.17
CA HIS A 391 18.25 53.14 -34.91
C HIS A 391 17.60 52.85 -33.54
N ASN A 392 18.08 53.52 -32.48
CA ASN A 392 17.54 53.36 -31.12
C ASN A 392 16.06 53.77 -31.02
N THR A 393 15.63 54.76 -31.80
CA THR A 393 14.23 55.19 -31.84
C THR A 393 13.36 54.15 -32.55
N ALA A 394 13.83 53.59 -33.66
CA ALA A 394 13.13 52.53 -34.39
C ALA A 394 13.03 51.24 -33.56
N VAL A 395 14.14 50.78 -32.99
CA VAL A 395 14.21 49.63 -32.05
C VAL A 395 13.30 49.85 -30.86
N GLY A 396 13.34 51.04 -30.23
CA GLY A 396 12.50 51.37 -29.08
C GLY A 396 10.99 51.35 -29.39
N ALA A 397 10.59 51.84 -30.55
CA ALA A 397 9.21 51.82 -31.01
C ALA A 397 8.70 50.39 -31.24
N VAL A 398 9.48 49.58 -31.96
CA VAL A 398 9.16 48.16 -32.21
C VAL A 398 9.09 47.38 -30.90
N LYS A 399 10.10 47.52 -30.03
CA LYS A 399 10.17 46.85 -28.73
C LYS A 399 8.96 47.19 -27.85
N SER A 400 8.57 48.45 -27.78
CA SER A 400 7.42 48.90 -26.99
C SER A 400 6.09 48.40 -27.55
N ALA A 401 5.90 48.49 -28.88
CA ALA A 401 4.69 48.01 -29.54
C ALA A 401 4.50 46.50 -29.32
N ILE A 402 5.56 45.70 -29.50
CA ILE A 402 5.49 44.25 -29.29
C ILE A 402 5.33 43.91 -27.82
N ALA A 403 6.05 44.57 -26.90
CA ALA A 403 5.91 44.31 -25.46
C ALA A 403 4.46 44.54 -24.98
N ASN A 404 3.83 45.64 -25.39
CA ASN A 404 2.44 45.94 -25.03
C ASN A 404 1.45 44.94 -25.63
N ALA A 405 1.68 44.52 -26.88
CA ALA A 405 0.85 43.54 -27.55
C ALA A 405 0.99 42.13 -26.91
N LEU A 406 2.21 41.72 -26.54
CA LEU A 406 2.48 40.47 -25.82
C LEU A 406 1.84 40.46 -24.43
N ALA A 407 1.94 41.58 -23.69
CA ALA A 407 1.28 41.73 -22.38
C ALA A 407 -0.24 41.58 -22.48
N SER A 408 -0.84 42.04 -23.58
CA SER A 408 -2.28 41.96 -23.81
C SER A 408 -2.75 40.58 -24.26
N ALA A 409 -1.93 39.83 -25.01
CA ALA A 409 -2.28 38.50 -25.51
C ALA A 409 -1.92 37.35 -24.55
N SER A 410 -0.91 37.54 -23.68
CA SER A 410 -0.48 36.52 -22.72
C SER A 410 -1.62 35.96 -21.85
N PRO A 411 -2.58 36.77 -21.35
CA PRO A 411 -3.74 36.25 -20.62
C PRO A 411 -4.60 35.28 -21.44
N GLN A 412 -4.78 35.53 -22.75
CA GLN A 412 -5.58 34.67 -23.62
C GLN A 412 -4.89 33.33 -23.88
N VAL A 413 -3.58 33.36 -24.18
CA VAL A 413 -2.77 32.13 -24.35
C VAL A 413 -2.75 31.32 -23.05
N ASN A 414 -2.55 31.98 -21.91
CA ASN A 414 -2.59 31.33 -20.61
C ASN A 414 -3.97 30.71 -20.34
N ALA A 415 -5.06 31.42 -20.64
CA ALA A 415 -6.43 30.94 -20.43
C ALA A 415 -6.72 29.66 -21.24
N THR A 416 -6.20 29.56 -22.48
CA THR A 416 -6.33 28.35 -23.31
C THR A 416 -5.72 27.13 -22.61
N PHE A 417 -4.45 27.22 -22.18
CA PHE A 417 -3.77 26.11 -21.52
C PHE A 417 -4.31 25.82 -20.11
N ALA A 418 -4.67 26.87 -19.36
CA ALA A 418 -5.31 26.73 -18.06
C ALA A 418 -6.66 26.02 -18.17
N SER A 419 -7.46 26.33 -19.20
CA SER A 419 -8.75 25.67 -19.46
C SER A 419 -8.56 24.19 -19.79
N ILE A 420 -7.61 23.85 -20.66
CA ILE A 420 -7.31 22.44 -20.99
C ILE A 420 -6.85 21.69 -19.73
N ARG A 421 -5.94 22.28 -18.94
CA ARG A 421 -5.46 21.67 -17.69
C ARG A 421 -6.58 21.50 -16.67
N ALA A 422 -7.45 22.50 -16.51
CA ALA A 422 -8.58 22.42 -15.59
C ALA A 422 -9.56 21.30 -15.98
N ARG A 423 -9.85 21.14 -17.28
CA ARG A 423 -10.67 20.03 -17.80
C ARG A 423 -9.99 18.68 -17.57
N PHE A 424 -8.68 18.58 -17.82
CA PHE A 424 -7.92 17.36 -17.56
C PHE A 424 -7.94 16.99 -16.07
N ASN A 425 -7.69 17.95 -15.18
CA ASN A 425 -7.80 17.77 -13.73
C ASN A 425 -9.21 17.34 -13.30
N GLY A 426 -10.26 17.89 -13.90
CA GLY A 426 -11.64 17.46 -13.64
C GLY A 426 -11.85 15.98 -13.97
N GLY A 427 -11.30 15.50 -15.09
CA GLY A 427 -11.31 14.08 -15.45
C GLY A 427 -10.51 13.22 -14.47
N LEU A 428 -9.28 13.63 -14.13
CA LEU A 428 -8.42 12.91 -13.19
C LEU A 428 -9.06 12.75 -11.80
N LYS A 429 -9.76 13.78 -11.31
CA LYS A 429 -10.45 13.75 -10.02
C LYS A 429 -11.56 12.72 -9.92
N SER A 430 -12.12 12.28 -11.05
CA SER A 430 -13.08 11.16 -11.04
C SER A 430 -12.45 9.81 -10.66
N PHE A 431 -11.12 9.70 -10.73
CA PHE A 431 -10.36 8.50 -10.34
C PHE A 431 -9.70 8.66 -8.97
N ASP A 432 -9.15 9.85 -8.69
CA ASP A 432 -8.48 10.20 -7.45
C ASP A 432 -8.65 11.70 -7.18
N ASP A 433 -9.34 12.06 -6.10
CA ASP A 433 -9.59 13.46 -5.72
C ASP A 433 -8.30 14.29 -5.52
N SER A 434 -7.17 13.62 -5.23
CA SER A 434 -5.85 14.23 -5.11
C SER A 434 -5.07 14.31 -6.42
N ALA A 435 -5.58 13.77 -7.52
CA ALA A 435 -4.88 13.80 -8.79
C ALA A 435 -4.83 15.21 -9.40
N GLU A 436 -3.62 15.62 -9.79
CA GLU A 436 -3.39 16.93 -10.41
C GLU A 436 -2.33 16.83 -11.51
N ALA A 437 -2.66 17.33 -12.69
CA ALA A 437 -1.72 17.50 -13.80
C ALA A 437 -0.86 18.75 -13.59
N ARG A 438 0.45 18.65 -13.86
CA ARG A 438 1.41 19.74 -13.81
C ARG A 438 2.12 19.84 -15.15
N PHE A 439 2.31 21.06 -15.62
CA PHE A 439 3.17 21.37 -16.75
C PHE A 439 4.63 21.37 -16.29
N ASP A 440 5.46 20.69 -17.07
CA ASP A 440 6.91 20.58 -16.87
C ASP A 440 7.68 21.31 -17.95
N ALA A 441 7.16 21.31 -19.19
CA ALA A 441 7.80 21.97 -20.33
C ALA A 441 6.78 22.49 -21.34
N VAL A 442 7.17 23.56 -22.04
CA VAL A 442 6.44 24.13 -23.18
C VAL A 442 7.40 24.31 -24.36
N GLU A 443 6.96 23.93 -25.55
CA GLU A 443 7.75 23.94 -26.78
C GLU A 443 6.95 24.53 -27.93
N ILE A 444 7.57 25.44 -28.69
CA ILE A 444 7.05 25.93 -29.95
C ILE A 444 7.63 25.08 -31.08
N THR A 445 6.78 24.62 -31.98
CA THR A 445 7.17 23.87 -33.19
C THR A 445 6.73 24.62 -34.44
N PRO A 446 7.20 24.25 -35.64
CA PRO A 446 6.67 24.82 -36.91
C PRO A 446 5.16 24.61 -37.13
N HIS A 447 4.56 23.71 -36.36
CA HIS A 447 3.21 23.20 -36.53
C HIS A 447 2.27 23.59 -35.39
N GLY A 448 2.76 24.19 -34.30
CA GLY A 448 1.94 24.52 -33.14
C GLY A 448 2.75 24.51 -31.84
N ILE A 449 2.05 24.47 -30.71
CA ILE A 449 2.65 24.47 -29.38
C ILE A 449 2.43 23.09 -28.74
N VAL A 450 3.46 22.53 -28.11
CA VAL A 450 3.38 21.30 -27.31
C VAL A 450 3.70 21.65 -25.86
N ILE A 451 2.82 21.25 -24.93
CA ILE A 451 3.07 21.28 -23.50
C ILE A 451 3.20 19.85 -23.01
N ARG A 452 4.21 19.58 -22.19
CA ARG A 452 4.45 18.28 -21.56
C ARG A 452 4.34 18.40 -20.05
N GLY A 453 3.94 17.32 -19.41
CA GLY A 453 3.67 17.34 -17.99
C GLY A 453 3.60 15.98 -17.30
N SER A 454 3.45 16.06 -15.98
CA SER A 454 3.28 14.94 -15.05
C SER A 454 1.93 15.02 -14.34
N VAL A 455 1.40 13.88 -13.88
CA VAL A 455 0.22 13.77 -13.06
C VAL A 455 0.63 13.27 -11.68
N THR A 456 0.45 14.11 -10.66
CA THR A 456 0.64 13.69 -9.28
C THR A 456 -0.61 13.01 -8.77
N THR A 457 -0.49 11.85 -8.13
CA THR A 457 -1.60 11.11 -7.48
C THR A 457 -1.29 10.86 -6.01
N ARG A 458 -2.22 10.23 -5.27
CA ARG A 458 -2.01 9.88 -3.86
C ARG A 458 -0.91 8.83 -3.67
N TYR A 459 -0.24 8.88 -2.50
CA TYR A 459 0.66 7.82 -2.05
C TYR A 459 -0.04 6.46 -1.98
N HIS A 460 0.69 5.41 -2.39
CA HIS A 460 0.20 4.04 -2.30
C HIS A 460 0.25 3.50 -0.86
N TYR A 461 -0.76 2.72 -0.47
CA TYR A 461 -0.79 2.06 0.84
C TYR A 461 0.21 0.90 0.90
N ALA A 462 0.69 0.61 2.11
CA ALA A 462 1.54 -0.56 2.36
C ALA A 462 0.75 -1.86 2.09
N PRO A 463 1.41 -2.95 1.67
CA PRO A 463 0.70 -4.19 1.41
C PRO A 463 0.07 -4.82 2.64
N ILE A 464 -1.02 -5.52 2.40
CA ILE A 464 -1.83 -6.16 3.43
C ILE A 464 -1.51 -7.64 3.41
N VAL A 465 -1.10 -8.18 4.56
CA VAL A 465 -0.78 -9.60 4.72
C VAL A 465 -1.75 -10.19 5.72
N ASP A 466 -2.71 -10.96 5.20
CA ASP A 466 -3.78 -11.63 5.91
C ASP A 466 -3.66 -13.15 5.75
N VAL A 467 -3.65 -13.84 6.90
CA VAL A 467 -3.56 -15.29 6.99
C VAL A 467 -4.77 -15.80 7.74
N ARG A 468 -5.51 -16.71 7.12
CA ARG A 468 -6.68 -17.36 7.72
C ARG A 468 -6.57 -18.86 7.67
N GLU A 469 -7.09 -19.53 8.68
CA GLU A 469 -7.30 -20.97 8.61
C GLU A 469 -8.46 -21.30 7.64
N THR A 470 -8.32 -22.37 6.87
CA THR A 470 -9.41 -22.84 6.01
C THR A 470 -10.54 -23.44 6.86
N PRO A 471 -11.81 -23.39 6.42
CA PRO A 471 -12.93 -23.92 7.20
C PRO A 471 -12.83 -25.41 7.55
N ASP A 472 -12.11 -26.20 6.77
CA ASP A 472 -11.85 -27.62 7.03
C ASP A 472 -10.70 -27.86 8.02
N GLY A 473 -10.03 -26.79 8.49
CA GLY A 473 -8.91 -26.83 9.43
C GLY A 473 -7.63 -27.45 8.88
N LYS A 474 -7.52 -27.75 7.57
CA LYS A 474 -6.38 -28.49 6.99
C LYS A 474 -5.27 -27.61 6.44
N SER A 475 -5.55 -26.35 6.15
CA SER A 475 -4.60 -25.44 5.50
C SER A 475 -4.72 -24.01 6.06
N PHE A 476 -3.67 -23.21 5.83
CA PHE A 476 -3.70 -21.76 5.98
C PHE A 476 -3.81 -21.10 4.61
N SER A 477 -4.51 -19.98 4.53
CA SER A 477 -4.85 -19.28 3.30
C SER A 477 -4.37 -17.84 3.36
N ALA A 478 -3.62 -17.45 2.33
CA ALA A 478 -3.17 -16.10 2.04
C ALA A 478 -4.05 -15.35 1.03
N LEU A 479 -5.23 -15.88 0.66
CA LEU A 479 -6.07 -15.31 -0.40
C LEU A 479 -6.46 -13.83 -0.19
N HIS A 480 -6.51 -13.39 1.07
CA HIS A 480 -6.83 -12.01 1.42
C HIS A 480 -5.58 -11.13 1.58
N SER A 481 -4.37 -11.68 1.41
CA SER A 481 -3.13 -10.92 1.33
C SER A 481 -2.99 -10.29 -0.05
N TRP A 482 -2.81 -8.98 -0.14
CA TRP A 482 -2.75 -8.26 -1.41
C TRP A 482 -1.82 -7.03 -1.37
N ILE A 483 -1.39 -6.59 -2.55
CA ILE A 483 -0.59 -5.38 -2.75
C ILE A 483 -1.50 -4.30 -3.35
N PRO A 484 -1.77 -3.19 -2.63
CA PRO A 484 -2.51 -2.05 -3.16
C PRO A 484 -1.95 -1.55 -4.48
N GLY A 485 -2.79 -1.43 -5.50
CA GLY A 485 -2.34 -1.05 -6.84
C GLY A 485 -1.38 -2.04 -7.53
N GLY A 486 -1.33 -3.30 -7.07
CA GLY A 486 -0.33 -4.25 -7.53
C GLY A 486 -0.84 -5.69 -7.70
N ARG A 487 0.12 -6.61 -7.81
CA ARG A 487 -0.09 -8.06 -7.81
C ARG A 487 0.89 -8.74 -6.87
N VAL A 488 0.44 -9.81 -6.22
CA VAL A 488 1.33 -10.72 -5.47
C VAL A 488 1.92 -11.72 -6.48
N ASP A 489 3.22 -11.96 -6.40
CA ASP A 489 3.92 -12.97 -7.21
C ASP A 489 4.32 -14.19 -6.37
N ARG A 490 4.66 -14.00 -5.09
CA ARG A 490 5.09 -15.08 -4.17
C ARG A 490 4.51 -14.94 -2.77
N PHE A 491 4.16 -16.09 -2.19
CA PHE A 491 3.83 -16.28 -0.79
C PHE A 491 4.95 -17.06 -0.11
N ILE A 492 5.63 -16.42 0.83
CA ILE A 492 6.72 -17.02 1.59
C ILE A 492 6.18 -17.36 2.97
N TRP A 493 5.83 -18.62 3.12
CA TRP A 493 5.39 -19.18 4.39
C TRP A 493 6.59 -19.56 5.22
N THR A 494 6.61 -19.14 6.46
CA THR A 494 7.67 -19.47 7.42
C THR A 494 7.03 -19.97 8.69
N TRP A 495 7.50 -21.11 9.21
CA TRP A 495 7.08 -21.62 10.50
C TRP A 495 8.29 -22.18 11.23
N VAL A 496 8.16 -22.27 12.55
CA VAL A 496 9.20 -22.85 13.38
C VAL A 496 8.85 -24.31 13.60
N LYS A 497 9.76 -25.23 13.25
CA LYS A 497 9.63 -26.62 13.65
C LYS A 497 9.90 -26.70 15.16
N GLU A 498 8.83 -26.83 15.95
CA GLU A 498 8.95 -26.95 17.40
C GLU A 498 9.81 -28.16 17.80
N HIS A 499 10.73 -27.92 18.74
CA HIS A 499 10.85 -28.78 19.91
C HIS A 499 9.83 -28.27 20.96
N GLN A 500 9.34 -29.04 21.95
CA GLN A 500 8.11 -28.71 22.73
C GLN A 500 8.12 -27.37 23.54
N ILE A 501 9.10 -26.48 23.35
CA ILE A 501 9.04 -25.06 23.72
C ILE A 501 8.62 -24.21 22.50
N PRO A 502 7.57 -23.37 22.57
CA PRO A 502 6.99 -22.67 21.42
C PRO A 502 7.89 -21.67 20.69
N TRP A 503 9.08 -21.38 21.24
CA TRP A 503 9.97 -20.31 20.82
C TRP A 503 11.33 -20.84 20.31
N PHE A 504 11.53 -22.16 20.31
CA PHE A 504 12.68 -22.85 19.69
C PHE A 504 12.27 -23.57 18.42
N GLY A 505 13.13 -23.45 17.40
CA GLY A 505 13.12 -24.42 16.32
C GLY A 505 13.88 -23.99 15.10
N GLU A 506 14.09 -24.98 14.24
CA GLU A 506 14.60 -24.74 12.90
C GLU A 506 13.52 -23.99 12.11
N VAL A 507 13.86 -22.80 11.62
CA VAL A 507 12.97 -22.02 10.77
C VAL A 507 12.81 -22.78 9.44
N LYS A 508 11.61 -23.30 9.21
CA LYS A 508 11.22 -23.90 7.94
C LYS A 508 10.56 -22.83 7.08
N GLN A 509 10.87 -22.85 5.80
CA GLN A 509 10.30 -21.94 4.82
C GLN A 509 9.75 -22.73 3.64
N ARG A 510 8.62 -22.28 3.13
CA ARG A 510 8.05 -22.75 1.87
C ARG A 510 7.64 -21.54 1.03
N VAL A 511 8.14 -21.50 -0.21
CA VAL A 511 7.79 -20.46 -1.17
C VAL A 511 6.73 -21.04 -2.11
N GLU A 512 5.61 -20.35 -2.23
CA GLU A 512 4.53 -20.70 -3.14
C GLU A 512 4.26 -19.54 -4.09
N GLU A 513 4.45 -19.74 -5.39
CA GLU A 513 4.22 -18.71 -6.41
C GLU A 513 2.76 -18.73 -6.91
N HIS A 514 2.18 -19.93 -6.99
CA HIS A 514 0.85 -20.14 -7.55
C HIS A 514 -0.21 -20.51 -6.53
N ARG A 515 0.17 -21.26 -5.49
CA ARG A 515 -0.76 -21.60 -4.41
C ARG A 515 -0.67 -20.53 -3.33
N PHE A 516 -1.82 -20.00 -2.94
CA PHE A 516 -1.92 -19.14 -1.76
C PHE A 516 -2.33 -19.96 -0.52
N LEU A 517 -2.19 -21.28 -0.58
CA LEU A 517 -2.51 -22.20 0.51
C LEU A 517 -1.23 -22.85 1.03
N LEU A 518 -1.08 -22.88 2.35
CA LEU A 518 -0.12 -23.73 3.04
C LEU A 518 -0.89 -24.89 3.69
N THR A 519 -0.74 -26.11 3.18
CA THR A 519 -1.19 -27.30 3.90
C THR A 519 -0.46 -27.35 5.24
N LYS A 520 -1.21 -27.52 6.34
CA LYS A 520 -0.66 -27.50 7.69
C LYS A 520 0.50 -28.49 7.81
N PRO A 521 1.74 -28.03 8.03
CA PRO A 521 2.86 -28.92 8.32
C PRO A 521 2.56 -29.73 9.56
N ALA A 522 3.07 -30.97 9.66
CA ALA A 522 2.95 -31.78 10.87
C ALA A 522 3.42 -31.01 12.12
N GLU A 523 4.42 -30.13 11.92
CA GLU A 523 5.09 -29.34 12.95
C GLU A 523 4.43 -27.98 13.22
N ALA A 524 3.45 -27.56 12.42
CA ALA A 524 2.76 -26.27 12.57
C ALA A 524 1.25 -26.42 12.29
N GLN A 525 0.56 -27.12 13.18
CA GLN A 525 -0.89 -27.39 13.11
C GLN A 525 -1.76 -26.20 13.56
N SER A 526 -1.18 -25.23 14.27
CA SER A 526 -1.86 -24.01 14.74
C SER A 526 -1.50 -22.81 13.87
N LEU A 527 -2.49 -21.98 13.54
CA LEU A 527 -2.29 -20.70 12.87
C LEU A 527 -1.36 -19.78 13.67
N SER A 528 -1.37 -19.91 15.01
CA SER A 528 -0.56 -19.13 15.95
C SER A 528 0.97 -19.37 15.85
N ARG A 529 1.44 -20.09 14.83
CA ARG A 529 2.87 -20.44 14.65
C ARG A 529 3.36 -20.27 13.21
N VAL A 530 2.55 -19.61 12.38
CA VAL A 530 2.84 -19.42 10.96
C VAL A 530 2.99 -17.94 10.66
N CYS A 531 4.10 -17.63 10.01
CA CYS A 531 4.37 -16.34 9.41
C CYS A 531 4.13 -16.42 7.90
N LEU A 532 3.60 -15.34 7.35
CA LEU A 532 3.52 -15.12 5.92
C LEU A 532 4.25 -13.83 5.57
N LYS A 533 5.04 -13.88 4.50
CA LYS A 533 5.60 -12.72 3.80
C LYS A 533 5.14 -12.79 2.35
N ILE A 534 4.82 -11.66 1.74
CA ILE A 534 4.46 -11.61 0.31
C ILE A 534 5.49 -10.82 -0.48
N GLU A 535 5.76 -11.26 -1.70
CA GLU A 535 6.57 -10.54 -2.68
C GLU A 535 5.74 -10.36 -3.95
N GLY A 536 5.90 -9.23 -4.62
CA GLY A 536 5.19 -8.94 -5.86
C GLY A 536 5.56 -7.59 -6.44
N THR A 537 4.68 -7.02 -7.24
CA THR A 537 4.85 -5.68 -7.81
C THR A 537 3.73 -4.74 -7.40
N GLN A 538 4.07 -3.47 -7.23
CA GLN A 538 3.13 -2.37 -7.04
C GLN A 538 3.35 -1.38 -8.18
N LEU A 539 2.28 -0.98 -8.87
CA LEU A 539 2.36 0.15 -9.79
C LEU A 539 2.48 1.42 -8.96
N ASP A 540 3.48 2.25 -9.25
CA ASP A 540 3.57 3.58 -8.68
C ASP A 540 2.59 4.57 -9.34
N ALA A 541 2.59 5.82 -8.87
CA ALA A 541 1.75 6.89 -9.37
C ALA A 541 1.89 7.14 -10.88
N ASN A 542 3.04 6.76 -11.44
CA ASN A 542 3.38 6.96 -12.83
C ASN A 542 3.09 5.70 -13.66
N GLY A 543 2.60 4.63 -13.01
CA GLY A 543 2.33 3.30 -13.53
C GLY A 543 3.56 2.45 -13.82
N VAL A 544 4.70 2.77 -13.22
CA VAL A 544 5.88 1.90 -13.29
C VAL A 544 5.73 0.80 -12.24
N GLU A 545 5.93 -0.45 -12.64
CA GLU A 545 5.96 -1.57 -11.69
C GLU A 545 7.22 -1.49 -10.82
N GLN A 546 7.02 -1.38 -9.51
CA GLN A 546 8.09 -1.44 -8.51
C GLN A 546 8.04 -2.79 -7.80
N PRO A 547 9.18 -3.48 -7.64
CA PRO A 547 9.22 -4.69 -6.84
C PRO A 547 8.98 -4.34 -5.37
N ILE A 548 8.06 -5.04 -4.73
CA ILE A 548 7.72 -4.88 -3.34
C ILE A 548 7.92 -6.19 -2.60
N VAL A 549 8.65 -6.09 -1.50
CA VAL A 549 8.82 -7.15 -0.51
C VAL A 549 8.09 -6.70 0.74
N ALA A 550 6.94 -7.28 1.04
CA ALA A 550 6.06 -6.72 2.07
C ALA A 550 5.72 -7.67 3.22
N GLY A 551 5.58 -7.02 4.38
CA GLY A 551 4.84 -7.43 5.56
C GLY A 551 5.04 -8.88 5.95
N ARG A 552 6.00 -9.16 6.85
CA ARG A 552 5.95 -10.45 7.54
C ARG A 552 4.89 -10.36 8.62
N THR A 553 3.67 -10.84 8.37
CA THR A 553 2.67 -11.02 9.41
C THR A 553 2.89 -12.40 10.01
N CYS A 554 3.18 -12.45 11.30
CA CYS A 554 3.13 -13.68 12.07
C CYS A 554 1.87 -13.64 12.92
N GLN A 555 0.98 -14.62 12.71
CA GLN A 555 -0.05 -14.92 13.69
C GLN A 555 0.69 -15.69 14.78
N VAL A 556 1.33 -15.00 15.72
CA VAL A 556 1.85 -15.62 16.95
C VAL A 556 1.13 -14.95 18.09
N SER A 557 0.71 -15.71 19.09
CA SER A 557 0.03 -15.19 20.27
C SER A 557 0.92 -14.23 21.05
N GLU A 558 2.24 -14.41 20.99
CA GLU A 558 3.21 -13.57 21.70
C GLU A 558 4.09 -12.88 20.65
N ARG A 559 3.80 -11.59 20.43
CA ARG A 559 4.59 -10.73 19.56
C ARG A 559 5.56 -9.98 20.47
N GLU A 560 6.86 -10.21 20.35
CA GLU A 560 7.82 -9.46 21.17
C GLU A 560 7.74 -7.96 20.82
N PRO A 561 7.44 -7.06 21.78
CA PRO A 561 7.56 -5.63 21.54
C PRO A 561 9.04 -5.29 21.35
N ILE A 562 9.40 -4.81 20.16
CA ILE A 562 10.75 -4.28 19.90
C ILE A 562 10.81 -2.85 20.43
N LEU A 563 11.06 -2.71 21.73
CA LEU A 563 11.21 -1.40 22.36
C LEU A 563 12.61 -0.86 22.09
N VAL A 564 12.74 0.28 21.41
CA VAL A 564 14.06 0.88 21.20
C VAL A 564 14.53 1.49 22.52
N GLN A 565 15.31 0.72 23.27
CA GLN A 565 15.93 1.13 24.52
C GLN A 565 17.18 1.98 24.26
N PRO A 566 17.21 3.26 24.69
CA PRO A 566 18.44 4.06 24.75
C PRO A 566 19.52 3.40 25.62
N PRO A 567 20.81 3.62 25.32
CA PRO A 567 21.92 2.97 26.04
C PRO A 567 22.00 3.26 27.55
N TRP A 568 21.31 4.30 28.02
CA TRP A 568 21.29 4.75 29.41
C TRP A 568 20.13 4.16 30.23
N TRP A 569 19.22 3.42 29.60
CA TRP A 569 18.11 2.75 30.31
C TRP A 569 18.63 1.52 31.04
N GLU A 570 17.96 1.17 32.13
CA GLU A 570 18.14 -0.14 32.74
C GLU A 570 17.44 -1.23 31.94
N ILE A 571 17.91 -2.46 32.08
CA ILE A 571 17.30 -3.60 31.39
C ILE A 571 15.92 -3.84 31.99
N VAL A 572 14.89 -3.86 31.14
CA VAL A 572 13.54 -4.26 31.51
C VAL A 572 13.23 -5.65 30.96
N TYR A 573 12.40 -6.39 31.69
CA TYR A 573 12.08 -7.78 31.38
C TYR A 573 10.60 -7.99 31.11
N LEU A 574 10.30 -8.89 30.18
CA LEU A 574 8.96 -9.40 29.90
C LEU A 574 8.90 -10.91 30.15
N PRO A 575 7.81 -11.42 30.75
CA PRO A 575 7.61 -12.85 30.94
C PRO A 575 7.33 -13.56 29.61
N ILE A 576 7.82 -14.80 29.48
CA ILE A 576 7.43 -15.77 28.46
C ILE A 576 6.45 -16.73 29.09
N TRP A 577 5.34 -17.02 28.42
CA TRP A 577 4.27 -17.84 28.96
C TRP A 577 4.31 -19.28 28.41
N LEU A 578 3.94 -20.26 29.25
CA LEU A 578 3.68 -21.64 28.85
C LEU A 578 2.22 -21.74 28.34
N PRO A 579 1.95 -22.51 27.27
CA PRO A 579 0.59 -22.72 26.78
C PRO A 579 -0.17 -23.71 27.70
N ARG A 580 -0.83 -23.25 28.78
CA ARG A 580 -1.49 -24.11 29.81
C ARG A 580 -2.73 -23.46 30.49
N PRO A 581 -3.62 -24.24 31.15
CA PRO A 581 -5.04 -23.92 31.32
C PRO A 581 -5.36 -22.79 32.33
N PRO A 582 -6.55 -22.16 32.21
CA PRO A 582 -6.91 -20.88 32.84
C PRO A 582 -6.97 -20.85 34.37
N GLU A 583 -6.78 -21.97 35.06
CA GLU A 583 -6.94 -22.08 36.52
C GLU A 583 -5.64 -21.87 37.32
N GLN A 584 -4.49 -21.70 36.65
CA GLN A 584 -3.18 -21.52 37.32
C GLN A 584 -2.89 -20.05 37.65
N PHE A 585 -2.09 -19.83 38.70
CA PHE A 585 -1.48 -18.53 38.97
C PHE A 585 -0.52 -18.17 37.83
N LEU A 586 -0.40 -16.87 37.53
CA LEU A 586 0.43 -16.40 36.42
C LEU A 586 1.88 -16.83 36.59
N GLU A 587 2.44 -16.75 37.81
CA GLU A 587 3.81 -17.16 38.09
C GLU A 587 4.10 -18.64 37.74
N GLU A 588 3.10 -19.52 37.84
CA GLU A 588 3.26 -20.95 37.57
C GLU A 588 3.42 -21.27 36.09
N ILE A 589 2.84 -20.41 35.23
CA ILE A 589 2.88 -20.54 33.78
C ILE A 589 3.97 -19.70 33.13
N ILE A 590 4.84 -19.02 33.90
CA ILE A 590 6.00 -18.32 33.34
C ILE A 590 7.11 -19.33 33.01
N ALA A 591 7.41 -19.46 31.73
CA ALA A 591 8.51 -20.28 31.22
C ALA A 591 9.88 -19.63 31.46
N GLY A 592 9.95 -18.30 31.37
CA GLY A 592 11.19 -17.53 31.51
C GLY A 592 10.93 -16.04 31.38
N TYR A 593 11.98 -15.24 31.41
CA TYR A 593 11.92 -13.79 31.23
C TYR A 593 12.90 -13.34 30.15
N VAL A 594 12.44 -12.53 29.21
CA VAL A 594 13.26 -11.97 28.13
C VAL A 594 13.55 -10.51 28.39
N ASN A 595 14.80 -10.12 28.22
CA ASN A 595 15.21 -8.71 28.15
C ASN A 595 14.61 -8.05 26.90
N VAL A 596 13.95 -6.91 27.07
CA VAL A 596 13.46 -6.08 25.97
C VAL A 596 14.62 -5.39 25.24
N LEU A 597 14.93 -5.87 24.03
CA LEU A 597 16.06 -5.40 23.22
C LEU A 597 16.00 -3.92 22.84
N GLY A 598 17.02 -3.15 23.22
CA GLY A 598 17.44 -1.95 22.50
C GLY A 598 18.09 -2.26 21.14
N GLU A 599 17.36 -2.83 20.19
CA GLU A 599 17.87 -2.95 18.82
C GLU A 599 17.78 -1.61 18.09
N ARG A 600 18.93 -1.03 17.71
CA ARG A 600 18.97 -0.12 16.56
C ARG A 600 18.63 -0.95 15.33
N GLY A 601 17.35 -0.98 14.96
CA GLY A 601 16.87 -1.77 13.83
C GLY A 601 17.64 -1.47 12.53
N PRO A 602 17.71 -2.43 11.59
CA PRO A 602 18.42 -2.27 10.31
C PRO A 602 17.87 -1.13 9.42
N SER A 603 16.72 -0.57 9.77
CA SER A 603 16.01 0.50 9.04
C SER A 603 16.19 1.87 9.71
N ALA A 604 17.43 2.36 9.82
CA ALA A 604 17.73 3.71 10.29
C ALA A 604 17.18 4.09 11.69
N GLY A 605 17.08 3.13 12.63
CA GLY A 605 16.71 3.41 14.03
C GLY A 605 15.20 3.51 14.32
N ARG A 606 14.32 2.98 13.46
CA ARG A 606 12.87 2.88 13.74
C ARG A 606 12.50 1.54 14.42
N GLY A 607 11.80 1.60 15.55
CA GLY A 607 11.15 0.49 16.27
C GLY A 607 9.62 0.55 16.22
N ILE A 608 8.96 0.26 17.34
CA ILE A 608 7.49 0.28 17.48
C ILE A 608 7.02 1.42 18.39
N ASN A 609 5.86 2.03 18.09
CA ASN A 609 5.25 2.92 19.07
C ASN A 609 4.81 2.07 20.28
N THR A 610 5.05 2.52 21.50
CA THR A 610 4.69 1.76 22.70
C THR A 610 4.07 2.65 23.76
N LEU A 611 2.93 2.21 24.30
CA LEU A 611 2.30 2.81 25.45
C LEU A 611 2.62 1.95 26.68
N VAL A 612 3.32 2.52 27.66
CA VAL A 612 3.69 1.83 28.91
C VAL A 612 2.83 2.38 30.04
N ARG A 613 2.04 1.52 30.67
CA ARG A 613 1.13 1.87 31.75
C ARG A 613 1.61 1.23 33.04
N PHE A 614 1.94 2.05 34.04
CA PHE A 614 2.14 1.63 35.42
C PHE A 614 0.80 1.73 36.15
N ALA A 615 0.23 0.62 36.59
CA ALA A 615 -1.05 0.62 37.30
C ALA A 615 -1.20 -0.60 38.21
N SER A 616 -2.15 -0.55 39.14
CA SER A 616 -2.61 -1.71 39.89
C SER A 616 -3.45 -2.65 39.00
N LEU A 617 -3.91 -3.77 39.56
CA LEU A 617 -4.85 -4.66 38.87
C LEU A 617 -6.22 -4.01 38.57
N GLU A 618 -6.54 -2.80 39.04
CA GLU A 618 -7.80 -2.11 38.74
C GLU A 618 -7.81 -1.57 37.30
N VAL A 619 -8.75 -2.04 36.47
CA VAL A 619 -8.64 -2.01 34.99
C VAL A 619 -9.58 -1.01 34.32
N GLU A 620 -10.70 -0.67 34.94
CA GLU A 620 -11.92 -0.39 34.17
C GLU A 620 -11.88 0.92 33.36
N THR A 621 -11.44 2.04 33.94
CA THR A 621 -11.55 3.35 33.27
C THR A 621 -10.40 3.66 32.31
N PRO A 622 -9.11 3.48 32.68
CA PRO A 622 -7.98 3.89 31.84
C PRO A 622 -7.87 3.08 30.54
N MET A 623 -8.08 1.76 30.62
CA MET A 623 -7.92 0.87 29.45
C MET A 623 -9.04 1.08 28.42
N ARG A 624 -10.26 1.43 28.86
CA ARG A 624 -11.37 1.80 27.96
C ARG A 624 -11.08 3.10 27.20
N VAL A 625 -10.44 4.08 27.84
CA VAL A 625 -10.02 5.32 27.18
C VAL A 625 -9.00 5.02 26.08
N ILE A 626 -8.00 4.20 26.37
CA ILE A 626 -7.00 3.77 25.39
C ILE A 626 -7.65 2.99 24.24
N GLN A 627 -8.51 2.01 24.54
CA GLN A 627 -9.24 1.23 23.54
C GLN A 627 -10.01 2.11 22.57
N LYS A 628 -10.84 3.02 23.10
CA LYS A 628 -11.67 3.94 22.30
C LYS A 628 -10.82 4.88 21.47
N ALA A 629 -9.71 5.38 22.02
CA ALA A 629 -8.79 6.24 21.29
C ALA A 629 -8.14 5.50 20.11
N LEU A 630 -7.77 4.23 20.29
CA LEU A 630 -7.21 3.40 19.23
C LEU A 630 -8.23 3.08 18.12
N GLN A 631 -9.48 2.83 18.48
CA GLN A 631 -10.55 2.65 17.51
C GLN A 631 -10.82 3.94 16.71
N ALA A 632 -10.83 5.09 17.37
CA ALA A 632 -11.07 6.39 16.73
C ALA A 632 -9.93 6.83 15.77
N THR A 633 -8.70 6.36 16.00
CA THR A 633 -7.53 6.74 15.19
C THR A 633 -7.28 5.85 13.97
N GLY A 634 -7.99 4.72 13.84
CA GLY A 634 -7.96 3.90 12.62
C GLY A 634 -6.57 3.31 12.34
N ASN A 635 -6.01 2.61 13.33
CA ASN A 635 -4.59 2.24 13.53
C ASN A 635 -3.88 1.37 12.46
N ARG A 636 -4.17 1.53 11.16
CA ARG A 636 -3.62 0.71 10.07
C ARG A 636 -2.22 1.13 9.61
N ILE A 637 -1.76 2.35 9.92
CA ILE A 637 -0.49 2.91 9.41
C ILE A 637 0.58 3.07 10.53
N HIS A 638 0.18 3.02 11.81
CA HIS A 638 1.06 3.29 12.95
C HIS A 638 0.97 2.21 14.05
N PRO A 639 1.52 1.00 13.82
CA PRO A 639 1.48 -0.07 14.82
C PRO A 639 1.88 0.42 16.23
N LEU A 640 1.07 0.06 17.23
CA LEU A 640 1.24 0.41 18.64
C LEU A 640 1.19 -0.87 19.48
N SER A 641 2.10 -0.99 20.45
CA SER A 641 2.04 -1.99 21.52
C SER A 641 1.61 -1.35 22.83
N VAL A 642 0.91 -2.09 23.68
CA VAL A 642 0.62 -1.66 25.06
C VAL A 642 1.37 -2.59 26.01
N VAL A 643 2.16 -2.03 26.91
CA VAL A 643 2.80 -2.77 28.01
C VAL A 643 2.19 -2.30 29.31
N TRP A 644 1.62 -3.23 30.05
CA TRP A 644 1.02 -2.96 31.35
C TRP A 644 1.93 -3.51 32.44
N VAL A 645 2.60 -2.58 33.13
CA VAL A 645 3.55 -2.84 34.20
C VAL A 645 2.79 -2.85 35.53
N LEU A 646 2.83 -4.00 36.19
CA LEU A 646 2.19 -4.27 37.47
C LEU A 646 3.23 -4.22 38.61
N PRO A 647 2.80 -3.93 39.85
CA PRO A 647 3.68 -4.00 41.01
C PRO A 647 4.25 -5.41 41.20
N ALA A 648 5.47 -5.51 41.71
CA ALA A 648 6.11 -6.80 42.00
C ALA A 648 5.23 -7.71 42.89
N GLY A 649 5.18 -9.01 42.58
CA GLY A 649 4.45 -10.02 43.33
C GLY A 649 2.94 -10.08 43.03
N THR A 650 2.48 -9.39 42.00
CA THR A 650 1.12 -9.50 41.45
C THR A 650 0.85 -10.87 40.80
N PHE A 651 1.79 -11.44 40.03
CA PHE A 651 1.68 -12.73 39.33
C PHE A 651 1.61 -13.92 40.28
N GLN A 652 2.04 -13.74 41.53
CA GLN A 652 1.92 -14.75 42.60
C GLN A 652 0.49 -14.79 43.20
N ARG A 653 -0.28 -13.72 42.99
CA ARG A 653 -1.60 -13.51 43.62
C ARG A 653 -2.74 -13.53 42.60
N ALA A 654 -2.47 -13.14 41.36
CA ALA A 654 -3.45 -13.10 40.27
C ALA A 654 -3.44 -14.40 39.46
N SER A 655 -4.64 -14.88 39.13
CA SER A 655 -4.83 -16.03 38.23
C SER A 655 -4.95 -15.57 36.77
N TYR A 656 -4.63 -16.45 35.83
CA TYR A 656 -4.81 -16.18 34.41
C TYR A 656 -6.27 -15.80 34.09
N ARG A 657 -7.24 -16.51 34.67
CA ARG A 657 -8.68 -16.24 34.50
C ARG A 657 -9.11 -14.86 35.01
N GLU A 658 -8.51 -14.36 36.09
CA GLU A 658 -8.82 -13.04 36.64
C GLU A 658 -8.34 -11.92 35.71
N ILE A 659 -7.15 -12.06 35.13
CA ILE A 659 -6.67 -11.12 34.12
C ILE A 659 -7.51 -11.24 32.84
N GLU A 660 -7.79 -12.46 32.41
CA GLU A 660 -8.57 -12.72 31.21
C GLU A 660 -10.01 -12.17 31.34
N SER A 661 -10.66 -12.32 32.49
CA SER A 661 -12.00 -11.74 32.72
C SER A 661 -11.97 -10.22 32.66
N ARG A 662 -10.96 -9.59 33.27
CA ARG A 662 -10.78 -8.12 33.25
C ARG A 662 -10.48 -7.60 31.84
N LEU A 663 -9.73 -8.35 31.03
CA LEU A 663 -9.49 -8.02 29.62
C LEU A 663 -10.71 -8.30 28.73
N ARG A 664 -11.53 -9.32 29.05
CA ARG A 664 -12.77 -9.64 28.33
C ARG A 664 -13.91 -8.66 28.62
N GLU A 665 -13.99 -8.10 29.83
CA GLU A 665 -14.94 -7.02 30.19
C GLU A 665 -14.67 -5.69 29.45
N LEU A 666 -13.53 -5.60 28.74
CA LEU A 666 -13.25 -4.60 27.71
C LEU A 666 -13.80 -5.11 26.35
N GLU A 667 -15.12 -5.21 26.18
CA GLU A 667 -15.69 -5.81 24.96
C GLU A 667 -15.32 -5.05 23.65
N GLY A 668 -14.98 -5.85 22.62
CA GLY A 668 -14.77 -5.47 21.21
C GLY A 668 -13.31 -5.42 20.77
N ASP A 669 -12.83 -6.44 20.03
CA ASP A 669 -11.53 -6.58 19.35
C ASP A 669 -10.54 -5.45 19.71
N PHE A 670 -9.90 -5.57 20.89
CA PHE A 670 -8.83 -4.64 21.27
C PHE A 670 -7.73 -4.76 20.20
N PRO A 671 -7.49 -3.73 19.37
CA PRO A 671 -6.82 -3.91 18.08
C PRO A 671 -5.30 -4.09 18.18
N VAL A 672 -4.75 -4.26 19.40
CA VAL A 672 -3.32 -4.33 19.69
C VAL A 672 -3.04 -5.38 20.78
N SER A 673 -1.83 -5.98 20.82
CA SER A 673 -1.44 -6.86 21.92
C SER A 673 -1.19 -6.06 23.19
N VAL A 674 -1.72 -6.54 24.31
CA VAL A 674 -1.41 -6.02 25.65
C VAL A 674 -0.42 -6.99 26.28
N GLU A 675 0.82 -6.55 26.42
CA GLU A 675 1.88 -7.28 27.10
C GLU A 675 1.81 -6.99 28.60
N LEU A 676 1.91 -8.03 29.42
CA LEU A 676 1.93 -7.90 30.87
C LEU A 676 3.37 -7.97 31.35
N ALA A 677 3.75 -7.04 32.21
CA ALA A 677 5.04 -7.01 32.86
C ALA A 677 4.87 -6.83 34.37
N GLU A 678 5.81 -7.34 35.14
CA GLU A 678 5.97 -6.97 36.55
C GLU A 678 7.27 -6.22 36.73
N ASP A 679 7.25 -5.22 37.59
CA ASP A 679 8.46 -4.49 37.96
C ASP A 679 9.25 -5.21 39.07
N MET A 680 9.72 -6.43 38.76
CA MET A 680 10.28 -7.38 39.73
C MET A 680 11.60 -6.91 40.37
N ASP A 681 12.46 -6.24 39.60
CA ASP A 681 13.75 -5.72 40.05
C ASP A 681 13.79 -4.17 40.06
N GLY A 682 12.64 -3.52 39.85
CA GLY A 682 12.51 -2.07 39.75
C GLY A 682 13.04 -1.45 38.43
N GLY A 683 13.46 -2.28 37.46
CA GLY A 683 14.01 -1.81 36.19
C GLY A 683 13.01 -0.97 35.39
N TRP A 684 11.70 -1.30 35.44
CA TRP A 684 10.68 -0.51 34.77
C TRP A 684 10.51 0.85 35.45
N SER A 685 10.33 0.89 36.78
CA SER A 685 10.12 2.17 37.48
C SER A 685 11.32 3.11 37.38
N ARG A 686 12.56 2.58 37.46
CA ARG A 686 13.78 3.39 37.29
C ARG A 686 13.91 3.93 35.87
N THR A 687 13.62 3.11 34.86
CA THR A 687 13.69 3.50 33.44
C THR A 687 12.71 4.61 33.08
N PHE A 688 11.49 4.54 33.62
CA PHE A 688 10.42 5.49 33.31
C PHE A 688 10.28 6.62 34.32
N ALA A 689 11.12 6.63 35.38
CA ALA A 689 10.94 7.49 36.56
C ALA A 689 9.48 7.45 37.06
N ALA A 690 8.90 6.25 37.10
CA ALA A 690 7.55 6.03 37.60
C ALA A 690 7.59 6.05 39.15
N GLY A 691 6.74 6.90 39.75
CA GLY A 691 6.54 6.90 41.20
C GLY A 691 5.42 5.95 41.62
N ASP A 692 4.91 6.12 42.83
CA ASP A 692 3.86 5.26 43.40
C ASP A 692 2.46 5.49 42.79
N VAL A 693 2.30 6.49 41.91
CA VAL A 693 1.03 6.84 41.26
C VAL A 693 0.91 6.23 39.86
N PRO A 694 -0.30 5.77 39.45
CA PRO A 694 -0.49 5.17 38.14
C PRO A 694 -0.18 6.12 36.97
N ALA A 695 0.90 5.85 36.23
CA ALA A 695 1.35 6.70 35.13
C ALA A 695 1.31 5.98 33.76
N THR A 696 0.99 6.74 32.71
CA THR A 696 1.00 6.29 31.32
C THR A 696 2.08 7.06 30.57
N PHE A 697 2.85 6.34 29.77
CA PHE A 697 3.96 6.87 28.99
C PHE A 697 3.82 6.47 27.54
N LEU A 698 4.09 7.39 26.62
CA LEU A 698 4.14 7.09 25.19
C LEU A 698 5.57 7.23 24.68
N LEU A 699 6.03 6.15 24.07
CA LEU A 699 7.23 6.09 23.26
C LEU A 699 6.83 6.04 21.79
N ASN A 700 7.41 6.93 20.99
CA ASN A 700 7.25 6.83 19.55
C ASN A 700 8.19 5.77 18.97
N ALA A 701 7.98 5.40 17.71
CA ALA A 701 8.81 4.44 16.99
C ALA A 701 10.29 4.86 16.81
N ARG A 702 10.74 6.01 17.28
CA ARG A 702 12.17 6.39 17.30
C ARG A 702 12.83 6.11 18.65
N GLY A 703 12.09 5.58 19.62
CA GLY A 703 12.55 5.40 21.00
C GLY A 703 12.54 6.71 21.80
N GLU A 704 11.83 7.73 21.34
CA GLU A 704 11.72 9.00 22.05
C GLU A 704 10.51 8.95 23.00
N PHE A 705 10.74 9.41 24.23
CA PHE A 705 9.67 9.68 25.17
C PHE A 705 8.97 10.96 24.77
N VAL A 706 7.76 10.83 24.22
CA VAL A 706 7.03 11.95 23.60
C VAL A 706 5.89 12.47 24.46
N TRP A 707 5.41 11.66 25.41
CA TRP A 707 4.30 12.05 26.27
C TRP A 707 4.23 11.24 27.58
N LYS A 708 3.74 11.87 28.65
CA LYS A 708 3.53 11.32 30.01
C LYS A 708 2.20 11.80 30.56
N GLN A 709 1.53 10.95 31.33
CA GLN A 709 0.39 11.33 32.15
C GLN A 709 0.35 10.55 33.46
N GLU A 710 0.21 11.24 34.59
CA GLU A 710 0.20 10.63 35.94
C GLU A 710 -1.21 10.36 36.50
N GLN A 711 -2.25 10.82 35.81
CA GLN A 711 -3.65 10.60 36.19
C GLN A 711 -4.48 10.12 34.98
N GLU A 712 -5.74 9.75 35.19
CA GLU A 712 -6.62 9.38 34.09
C GLU A 712 -6.91 10.57 33.17
N GLY A 713 -6.41 10.49 31.95
CA GLY A 713 -6.76 11.40 30.86
C GLY A 713 -8.14 11.13 30.28
N ASN A 714 -8.68 12.11 29.56
CA ASN A 714 -9.92 11.92 28.81
C ASN A 714 -9.65 11.38 27.40
N LEU A 715 -10.73 10.91 26.76
CA LEU A 715 -10.67 10.33 25.42
C LEU A 715 -10.12 11.29 24.35
N ASP A 716 -10.55 12.55 24.36
CA ASP A 716 -10.18 13.51 23.34
C ASP A 716 -8.67 13.84 23.39
N GLU A 717 -8.12 13.99 24.60
CA GLU A 717 -6.69 14.18 24.81
C GLU A 717 -5.90 12.97 24.30
N MET A 718 -6.32 11.75 24.64
CA MET A 718 -5.65 10.53 24.19
C MET A 718 -5.69 10.39 22.66
N VAL A 719 -6.82 10.70 22.02
CA VAL A 719 -6.94 10.70 20.55
C VAL A 719 -5.96 11.70 19.93
N GLN A 720 -5.87 12.92 20.46
CA GLN A 720 -4.94 13.94 19.97
C GLN A 720 -3.48 13.51 20.14
N VAL A 721 -3.13 12.98 21.31
CA VAL A 721 -1.77 12.49 21.62
C VAL A 721 -1.38 11.40 20.64
N LEU A 722 -2.24 10.41 20.40
CA LEU A 722 -1.97 9.34 19.44
C LEU A 722 -1.87 9.88 18.01
N GLN A 723 -2.75 10.76 17.57
CA GLN A 723 -2.69 11.33 16.22
C GLN A 723 -1.42 12.15 15.98
N TYR A 724 -0.96 12.89 17.00
CA TYR A 724 0.16 13.80 16.87
C TYR A 724 1.52 13.11 17.04
N HIS A 725 1.63 12.18 17.98
CA HIS A 725 2.92 11.60 18.39
C HIS A 725 3.24 10.24 17.78
N LEU A 726 2.25 9.51 17.25
CA LEU A 726 2.52 8.25 16.55
C LEU A 726 3.28 8.53 15.25
N THR A 727 4.35 7.76 15.03
CA THR A 727 5.16 7.85 13.81
C THR A 727 5.07 6.55 13.02
N PRO A 728 5.38 6.54 11.71
CA PRO A 728 5.44 5.30 10.94
C PRO A 728 6.38 4.30 11.60
N ALA A 729 5.84 3.14 11.97
CA ALA A 729 6.50 2.16 12.83
C ALA A 729 6.59 0.79 12.15
N LEU A 730 7.50 -0.04 12.62
CA LEU A 730 7.51 -1.45 12.25
C LEU A 730 6.34 -2.16 12.95
N ALA A 731 5.67 -3.07 12.23
CA ALA A 731 4.74 -3.97 12.87
C ALA A 731 5.50 -4.90 13.84
N PRO A 732 4.92 -5.24 15.00
CA PRO A 732 5.51 -6.23 15.88
C PRO A 732 5.78 -7.52 15.10
N ALA A 733 6.95 -8.13 15.32
CA ALA A 733 7.38 -9.30 14.57
C ALA A 733 7.90 -10.38 15.53
N PHE A 734 7.60 -11.63 15.21
CA PHE A 734 8.16 -12.78 15.93
C PHE A 734 9.67 -12.89 15.69
N LYS A 735 10.46 -12.92 16.76
CA LYS A 735 11.89 -13.18 16.70
C LYS A 735 12.21 -14.42 17.55
N PRO A 736 12.64 -15.54 16.95
CA PRO A 736 13.01 -16.70 17.76
C PRO A 736 14.22 -16.35 18.63
N LEU A 737 14.19 -16.82 19.88
CA LEU A 737 15.33 -16.71 20.77
C LEU A 737 16.48 -17.54 20.19
N SER A 738 17.68 -16.95 20.20
CA SER A 738 18.90 -17.59 19.71
C SER A 738 20.09 -17.04 20.47
N LEU A 739 21.12 -17.89 20.62
CA LEU A 739 22.43 -17.46 21.10
C LEU A 739 23.18 -16.74 19.98
N ALA A 740 24.25 -16.04 20.34
CA ALA A 740 25.22 -15.52 19.36
C ALA A 740 26.00 -16.64 18.63
N LEU A 741 25.91 -17.88 19.13
CA LEU A 741 26.68 -19.04 18.67
C LEU A 741 25.77 -20.06 17.99
N GLN A 742 26.27 -20.68 16.91
CA GLN A 742 25.59 -21.77 16.23
C GLN A 742 25.99 -23.13 16.83
N ARG A 743 25.09 -24.12 16.77
CA ARG A 743 25.39 -25.51 17.15
C ARG A 743 26.65 -25.99 16.40
N GLY A 744 27.57 -26.61 17.14
CA GLY A 744 28.86 -27.08 16.64
C GLY A 744 29.99 -26.04 16.70
N ALA A 745 29.70 -24.77 16.94
CA ALA A 745 30.74 -23.75 17.12
C ALA A 745 31.48 -23.93 18.45
N ALA A 746 32.77 -23.60 18.48
CA ALA A 746 33.52 -23.50 19.72
C ALA A 746 32.93 -22.38 20.60
N VAL A 747 32.79 -22.63 21.90
CA VAL A 747 32.28 -21.62 22.83
C VAL A 747 33.38 -20.64 23.27
N PRO A 748 33.04 -19.37 23.56
CA PRO A 748 33.97 -18.41 24.16
C PRO A 748 34.51 -18.91 25.49
N ASP A 749 35.82 -18.75 25.70
CA ASP A 749 36.45 -19.01 26.99
C ASP A 749 36.31 -17.80 27.92
N PHE A 750 36.20 -18.05 29.23
CA PHE A 750 36.12 -17.00 30.25
C PHE A 750 36.64 -17.53 31.59
N GLU A 751 37.15 -16.61 32.41
CA GLU A 751 37.50 -16.86 33.81
C GLU A 751 36.33 -16.46 34.71
N PHE A 752 36.12 -17.20 35.79
CA PHE A 752 35.06 -16.95 36.76
C PHE A 752 35.48 -17.39 38.16
N GLU A 753 34.93 -16.74 39.17
CA GLU A 753 35.16 -17.06 40.58
C GLU A 753 33.91 -17.78 41.13
N ASP A 754 34.10 -18.94 41.75
CA ASP A 754 33.00 -19.69 42.33
C ASP A 754 32.57 -19.13 43.70
N GLN A 755 31.47 -19.66 44.25
CA GLN A 755 30.92 -19.26 45.55
C GLN A 755 31.87 -19.49 46.75
N HIS A 756 33.02 -20.14 46.54
CA HIS A 756 34.06 -20.40 47.55
C HIS A 756 35.31 -19.54 47.35
N GLY A 757 35.31 -18.64 46.36
CA GLY A 757 36.44 -17.76 46.04
C GLY A 757 37.52 -18.43 45.18
N THR A 758 37.23 -19.58 44.57
CA THR A 758 38.18 -20.26 43.69
C THR A 758 38.00 -19.79 42.26
N VAL A 759 39.10 -19.38 41.62
CA VAL A 759 39.11 -18.95 40.21
C VAL A 759 39.25 -20.15 39.28
N HIS A 760 38.32 -20.27 38.34
CA HIS A 760 38.27 -21.29 37.30
C HIS A 760 38.32 -20.64 35.91
N ALA A 761 38.63 -21.43 34.88
CA ALA A 761 38.53 -21.03 33.48
C ALA A 761 37.78 -22.10 32.70
N LEU A 762 36.85 -21.70 31.82
CA LEU A 762 35.96 -22.64 31.12
C LEU A 762 36.74 -23.69 30.33
N HIS A 763 37.83 -23.32 29.66
CA HIS A 763 38.65 -24.26 28.88
C HIS A 763 39.24 -25.41 29.72
N ARG A 764 39.40 -25.24 31.04
CA ARG A 764 39.90 -26.30 31.93
C ARG A 764 38.91 -27.46 32.10
N PHE A 765 37.65 -27.26 31.72
CA PHE A 765 36.63 -28.30 31.73
C PHE A 765 36.56 -29.09 30.42
N ARG A 766 37.43 -28.82 29.42
CA ARG A 766 37.54 -29.65 28.21
C ARG A 766 37.80 -31.11 28.58
N GLY A 767 37.21 -32.01 27.80
CA GLY A 767 37.15 -33.44 28.10
C GLY A 767 35.98 -33.85 28.99
N ARG A 768 35.27 -32.89 29.59
CA ARG A 768 34.00 -33.09 30.32
C ARG A 768 32.85 -32.48 29.54
N GLU A 769 31.65 -32.97 29.81
CA GLU A 769 30.44 -32.30 29.36
C GLU A 769 30.10 -31.18 30.35
N VAL A 770 29.78 -29.98 29.87
CA VAL A 770 29.50 -28.81 30.72
C VAL A 770 28.10 -28.29 30.43
N LEU A 771 27.33 -28.00 31.49
CA LEU A 771 26.06 -27.29 31.42
C LEU A 771 26.24 -25.90 32.08
N LEU A 772 26.20 -24.85 31.27
CA LEU A 772 26.13 -23.47 31.77
C LEU A 772 24.67 -23.10 31.98
N LEU A 773 24.29 -22.70 33.19
CA LEU A 773 22.95 -22.21 33.50
C LEU A 773 23.00 -20.71 33.83
N PHE A 774 22.49 -19.87 32.94
CA PHE A 774 22.30 -18.44 33.18
C PHE A 774 20.98 -18.22 33.93
N TRP A 775 21.03 -17.52 35.06
CA TRP A 775 19.87 -17.35 35.94
C TRP A 775 19.83 -15.98 36.65
N GLN A 776 18.65 -15.64 37.18
CA GLN A 776 18.37 -14.42 37.95
C GLN A 776 17.65 -14.78 39.26
N SER A 777 17.98 -14.11 40.37
CA SER A 777 17.46 -14.45 41.71
C SER A 777 15.97 -14.16 41.91
N TRP A 778 15.47 -13.10 41.30
CA TRP A 778 14.05 -12.73 41.30
C TRP A 778 13.18 -13.63 40.40
N SER A 779 13.80 -14.48 39.58
CA SER A 779 13.09 -15.28 38.59
C SER A 779 12.67 -16.65 39.15
N SER A 780 11.37 -16.83 39.37
CA SER A 780 10.77 -18.12 39.76
C SER A 780 11.16 -19.31 38.85
N PRO A 781 11.11 -19.21 37.49
CA PRO A 781 11.57 -20.29 36.64
C PRO A 781 13.06 -20.59 36.78
N CYS A 782 13.91 -19.58 37.04
CA CYS A 782 15.33 -19.81 37.33
C CYS A 782 15.54 -20.67 38.59
N ARG A 783 14.78 -20.41 39.66
CA ARG A 783 14.88 -21.18 40.91
C ARG A 783 14.48 -22.65 40.70
N LYS A 784 13.42 -22.90 39.92
CA LYS A 784 13.01 -24.27 39.54
C LYS A 784 14.11 -24.98 38.75
N GLU A 785 14.79 -24.26 37.87
CA GLU A 785 15.87 -24.83 37.04
C GLU A 785 17.14 -25.14 37.85
N LEU A 786 17.48 -24.33 38.85
CA LEU A 786 18.55 -24.64 39.81
C LEU A 786 18.29 -25.94 40.57
N GLN A 787 17.05 -26.15 41.05
CA GLN A 787 16.65 -27.40 41.71
C GLN A 787 16.72 -28.60 40.75
N ARG A 788 16.37 -28.41 39.48
CA ARG A 788 16.51 -29.43 38.44
C ARG A 788 17.99 -29.79 38.20
N CYS A 789 18.86 -28.79 38.09
CA CYS A 789 20.30 -28.98 37.95
C CYS A 789 20.90 -29.73 39.14
N GLN A 790 20.44 -29.46 40.37
CA GLN A 790 20.90 -30.19 41.54
C GLN A 790 20.53 -31.68 41.47
N ARG A 791 19.34 -32.01 40.96
CA ARG A 791 18.92 -33.40 40.73
C ARG A 791 19.78 -34.08 39.66
N LEU A 792 20.03 -33.40 38.54
CA LEU A 792 20.95 -33.88 37.49
C LEU A 792 22.37 -34.13 38.02
N HIS A 793 22.89 -33.20 38.83
CA HIS A 793 24.21 -33.33 39.43
C HIS A 793 24.28 -34.52 40.40
N ALA A 794 23.21 -34.78 41.17
CA ALA A 794 23.14 -35.93 42.08
C ALA A 794 23.04 -37.27 41.33
N ASP A 795 22.30 -37.34 40.22
CA ASP A 795 22.11 -38.57 39.45
C ASP A 795 23.27 -38.89 38.49
N GLY A 796 23.94 -37.87 37.94
CA GLY A 796 25.12 -38.03 37.09
C GLY A 796 26.31 -38.73 37.77
N GLY A 797 26.29 -38.83 39.10
CA GLY A 797 27.27 -39.60 39.88
C GLY A 797 27.15 -41.12 39.78
N LYS A 798 26.06 -41.68 39.22
CA LYS A 798 25.79 -43.12 39.25
C LYS A 798 26.33 -43.91 38.04
N ASP A 799 26.46 -43.28 36.87
CA ASP A 799 26.76 -43.97 35.60
C ASP A 799 28.14 -43.61 34.98
N GLY A 800 29.01 -42.89 35.69
CA GLY A 800 30.41 -42.66 35.29
C GLY A 800 30.67 -41.54 34.27
N GLU A 801 29.63 -40.87 33.76
CA GLU A 801 29.77 -39.68 32.91
C GLU A 801 29.70 -38.39 33.75
N LYS A 802 30.85 -37.73 33.93
CA LYS A 802 30.96 -36.50 34.74
C LYS A 802 30.42 -35.29 33.96
N LEU A 803 29.13 -34.97 34.17
CA LEU A 803 28.53 -33.69 33.81
C LEU A 803 28.95 -32.62 34.82
N GLU A 804 29.59 -31.55 34.35
CA GLU A 804 29.90 -30.36 35.15
C GLU A 804 28.80 -29.32 34.99
N ILE A 805 28.33 -28.71 36.06
CA ILE A 805 27.33 -27.64 36.02
C ILE A 805 27.93 -26.36 36.57
N ILE A 806 27.77 -25.26 35.83
CA ILE A 806 28.21 -23.91 36.23
C ILE A 806 27.00 -22.98 36.09
N ALA A 807 26.48 -22.49 37.20
CA ALA A 807 25.34 -21.58 37.23
C ALA A 807 25.81 -20.12 37.37
N VAL A 808 25.55 -19.32 36.34
CA VAL A 808 25.97 -17.93 36.19
C VAL A 808 24.83 -16.99 36.57
N HIS A 809 24.96 -16.31 37.70
CA HIS A 809 23.97 -15.36 38.21
C HIS A 809 24.15 -13.98 37.60
N GLY A 810 23.14 -13.46 36.92
CA GLY A 810 23.21 -12.14 36.27
C GLY A 810 22.89 -10.94 37.18
N GLY A 811 22.60 -11.13 38.47
CA GLY A 811 22.29 -10.00 39.37
C GLY A 811 23.55 -9.34 39.92
N PRO A 812 23.49 -8.07 40.37
CA PRO A 812 24.62 -7.41 41.03
C PRO A 812 24.81 -7.83 42.50
N ASP A 813 23.76 -8.37 43.14
CA ASP A 813 23.77 -8.77 44.55
C ASP A 813 24.48 -10.13 44.76
N PRO A 814 25.60 -10.21 45.50
CA PRO A 814 26.29 -11.46 45.77
C PRO A 814 25.57 -12.36 46.80
N GLU A 815 24.74 -11.80 47.69
CA GLU A 815 24.00 -12.59 48.70
C GLU A 815 23.00 -13.54 48.05
N ALA A 816 22.46 -13.15 46.89
CA ALA A 816 21.56 -13.97 46.10
C ALA A 816 22.14 -15.35 45.74
N ILE A 817 23.46 -15.47 45.53
CA ILE A 817 24.11 -16.76 45.29
C ILE A 817 24.04 -17.64 46.53
N HIS A 818 24.29 -17.08 47.71
CA HIS A 818 24.26 -17.82 48.97
C HIS A 818 22.84 -18.24 49.36
N GLU A 819 21.84 -17.39 49.10
CA GLU A 819 20.44 -17.75 49.26
C GLU A 819 20.03 -18.88 48.32
N ALA A 820 20.29 -18.73 47.01
CA ALA A 820 19.94 -19.75 46.02
C ALA A 820 20.66 -21.08 46.28
N SER A 821 21.91 -21.05 46.75
CA SER A 821 22.66 -22.25 47.15
C SER A 821 21.97 -23.00 48.29
N ARG A 822 21.49 -22.26 49.32
CA ARG A 822 20.74 -22.84 50.45
C ARG A 822 19.37 -23.38 50.02
N GLU A 823 18.62 -22.62 49.22
CA GLU A 823 17.27 -23.00 48.77
C GLU A 823 17.28 -24.23 47.85
N SER A 824 18.22 -24.29 46.91
CA SER A 824 18.29 -25.39 45.93
C SER A 824 19.10 -26.59 46.42
N GLY A 825 19.91 -26.42 47.48
CA GLY A 825 20.89 -27.41 47.92
C GLY A 825 22.02 -27.61 46.91
N ALA A 826 22.34 -26.60 46.10
CA ALA A 826 23.30 -26.68 45.00
C ALA A 826 24.69 -27.13 45.48
N ARG A 827 25.19 -28.20 44.86
CA ARG A 827 26.55 -28.74 45.05
C ARG A 827 27.47 -28.52 43.84
N PHE A 828 26.96 -27.84 42.82
CA PHE A 828 27.69 -27.44 41.63
C PHE A 828 28.22 -26.01 41.75
N LEU A 829 28.99 -25.56 40.75
CA LEU A 829 29.63 -24.23 40.77
C LEU A 829 28.59 -23.14 40.51
N LEU A 830 28.62 -22.09 41.33
CA LEU A 830 27.82 -20.87 41.21
C LEU A 830 28.79 -19.70 41.07
N THR A 831 28.54 -18.81 40.11
CA THR A 831 29.38 -17.62 39.86
C THR A 831 28.52 -16.40 39.65
N GLN A 832 29.05 -15.24 40.04
CA GLN A 832 28.42 -13.94 39.81
C GLN A 832 28.83 -13.38 38.43
N ASP A 833 27.87 -12.77 37.74
CA ASP A 833 28.03 -12.03 36.48
C ASP A 833 27.18 -10.75 36.49
N GLY A 834 27.36 -9.91 37.52
CA GLY A 834 26.52 -8.73 37.76
C GLY A 834 26.59 -7.65 36.67
N GLU A 835 27.61 -7.68 35.82
CA GLU A 835 27.74 -6.80 34.64
C GLU A 835 27.31 -7.49 33.32
N HIS A 836 26.72 -8.69 33.40
CA HIS A 836 26.34 -9.54 32.25
C HIS A 836 27.48 -9.73 31.24
N ARG A 837 28.73 -9.79 31.68
CA ARG A 837 29.88 -9.95 30.78
C ARG A 837 29.87 -11.34 30.14
N ILE A 838 29.66 -12.38 30.96
CA ILE A 838 29.60 -13.77 30.49
C ILE A 838 28.31 -13.97 29.69
N ALA A 839 27.17 -13.53 30.19
CA ALA A 839 25.89 -13.63 29.50
C ALA A 839 25.92 -12.98 28.11
N ARG A 840 26.52 -11.78 27.97
CA ARG A 840 26.66 -11.09 26.67
C ARG A 840 27.55 -11.83 25.68
N MET A 841 28.62 -12.50 26.14
CA MET A 841 29.50 -13.30 25.26
C MET A 841 28.75 -14.44 24.56
N PHE A 842 27.75 -15.02 25.24
CA PHE A 842 26.89 -16.07 24.68
C PHE A 842 25.65 -15.50 23.96
N GLY A 843 25.39 -14.21 24.06
CA GLY A 843 24.18 -13.56 23.55
C GLY A 843 22.91 -13.95 24.33
N VAL A 844 23.04 -14.22 25.63
CA VAL A 844 21.93 -14.61 26.50
C VAL A 844 20.99 -13.43 26.72
N ARG A 845 19.71 -13.64 26.44
CA ARG A 845 18.64 -12.65 26.63
C ARG A 845 17.43 -13.17 27.39
N CYS A 846 17.37 -14.49 27.59
CA CYS A 846 16.30 -15.17 28.29
C CYS A 846 16.82 -15.76 29.59
N TRP A 847 16.01 -15.73 30.64
CA TRP A 847 16.34 -16.26 31.96
C TRP A 847 15.23 -17.23 32.40
N PRO A 848 15.53 -18.51 32.67
CA PRO A 848 16.85 -19.15 32.57
C PRO A 848 17.30 -19.39 31.12
N THR A 849 18.60 -19.56 30.91
CA THR A 849 19.18 -20.16 29.70
C THR A 849 20.16 -21.26 30.08
N ALA A 850 19.96 -22.49 29.60
CA ALA A 850 20.89 -23.59 29.77
C ALA A 850 21.66 -23.84 28.46
N VAL A 851 22.99 -23.92 28.54
CA VAL A 851 23.89 -24.13 27.39
C VAL A 851 24.72 -25.39 27.63
N ARG A 852 24.52 -26.39 26.76
CA ARG A 852 25.21 -27.68 26.84
C ARG A 852 26.42 -27.69 25.91
N ILE A 853 27.58 -27.93 26.49
CA ILE A 853 28.88 -27.92 25.82
C ILE A 853 29.46 -29.33 25.84
N GLY A 854 29.87 -29.80 24.66
CA GLY A 854 30.47 -31.12 24.50
C GLY A 854 31.90 -31.19 25.03
N ARG A 855 32.43 -32.42 25.13
CA ARG A 855 33.80 -32.68 25.60
C ARG A 855 34.89 -32.03 24.75
N ASP A 856 34.60 -31.72 23.50
CA ASP A 856 35.47 -30.99 22.56
C ASP A 856 35.40 -29.46 22.73
N GLY A 857 34.57 -28.94 23.63
CA GLY A 857 34.36 -27.51 23.83
C GLY A 857 33.43 -26.86 22.80
N ALA A 858 32.67 -27.66 22.03
CA ALA A 858 31.70 -27.15 21.07
C ALA A 858 30.28 -27.07 21.66
N LEU A 859 29.53 -26.06 21.25
CA LEU A 859 28.11 -25.90 21.58
C LEU A 859 27.31 -27.09 21.03
N ARG A 860 26.61 -27.83 21.89
CA ARG A 860 25.73 -28.94 21.49
C ARG A 860 24.28 -28.51 21.47
N GLU A 861 23.85 -27.77 22.47
CA GLU A 861 22.45 -27.42 22.64
C GLU A 861 22.31 -26.18 23.49
N ALA A 862 21.27 -25.41 23.25
CA ALA A 862 20.87 -24.28 24.07
C ALA A 862 19.37 -24.42 24.34
N THR A 863 18.97 -24.09 25.57
CA THR A 863 17.61 -24.17 26.07
C THR A 863 17.31 -22.84 26.76
N PHE A 864 16.19 -22.22 26.42
CA PHE A 864 15.70 -20.93 26.93
C PHE A 864 14.41 -21.20 27.70
N GLY A 865 14.31 -20.70 28.92
CA GLY A 865 13.18 -20.97 29.80
C GLY A 865 13.15 -22.41 30.34
N LEU A 866 12.07 -22.73 31.05
CA LEU A 866 11.80 -24.06 31.60
C LEU A 866 11.35 -25.05 30.52
N VAL A 867 11.93 -26.24 30.52
CA VAL A 867 11.48 -27.41 29.75
C VAL A 867 10.73 -28.36 30.71
N PRO A 868 9.56 -28.91 30.33
CA PRO A 868 8.90 -29.96 31.11
C PRO A 868 9.77 -31.21 31.28
N GLU A 869 9.72 -31.80 32.48
CA GLU A 869 10.63 -32.84 32.97
C GLU A 869 10.72 -34.14 32.13
N ARG A 870 9.76 -34.38 31.21
CA ARG A 870 9.70 -35.58 30.36
C ARG A 870 10.66 -35.56 29.15
N GLU A 871 11.32 -34.44 28.86
CA GLU A 871 12.00 -34.26 27.56
C GLU A 871 13.53 -34.20 27.62
N MET A 872 14.14 -34.09 28.80
CA MET A 872 15.60 -33.96 28.94
C MET A 872 16.28 -35.27 29.36
N GLU A 873 15.62 -36.42 29.18
CA GLU A 873 16.35 -37.68 29.25
C GLU A 873 17.49 -37.67 28.21
N PRO A 874 18.71 -38.09 28.59
CA PRO A 874 19.81 -38.14 27.64
C PRO A 874 19.40 -39.00 26.45
N ALA A 875 19.72 -38.53 25.24
CA ALA A 875 19.37 -39.12 23.95
C ALA A 875 19.85 -40.59 23.72
N GLY A 876 20.34 -41.27 24.77
CA GLY A 876 20.73 -42.67 24.78
C GLY A 876 19.80 -43.64 25.53
N LYS A 877 18.64 -43.20 26.07
CA LYS A 877 17.73 -44.08 26.86
C LYS A 877 16.35 -44.37 26.23
N ALA A 878 16.11 -44.03 24.97
CA ALA A 878 14.90 -44.50 24.27
C ALA A 878 15.02 -45.99 23.89
N THR A 879 14.40 -46.88 24.67
CA THR A 879 14.27 -48.30 24.31
C THR A 879 13.33 -48.46 23.11
N PRO A 880 13.70 -49.25 22.07
CA PRO A 880 12.90 -49.43 20.86
C PRO A 880 11.76 -50.43 21.08
N LYS A 881 10.72 -50.04 21.84
CA LYS A 881 9.59 -50.95 22.09
C LYS A 881 8.18 -50.39 21.97
N GLU A 882 8.00 -49.20 21.42
CA GLU A 882 6.65 -48.65 21.15
C GLU A 882 6.54 -48.07 19.73
N ALA A 883 6.93 -48.88 18.75
CA ALA A 883 6.52 -48.71 17.36
C ALA A 883 5.92 -50.04 16.88
N LEU A 884 4.66 -50.28 17.25
CA LEU A 884 3.74 -51.22 16.63
C LEU A 884 2.31 -50.70 16.78
#